data_AF-G0UNK1-F1
#
_entry.id   AF-G0UNK1-F1
#
_cell.length_a   1.000
_cell.length_b   1.000
_cell.length_c   1.000
_cell.angle_alpha   90.00
_cell.angle_beta   90.00
_cell.angle_gamma   90.00
#
_symmetry.space_group_name_H-M   'P 1'
#
loop_
_entity.id
_entity.type
_entity.pdbx_description
1 polymer ?
#
loop_
_entity_poly.entity_id
_entity_poly.type
_entity_poly.pdbx_seq_one_letter_code
_entity_poly.pdbx_strand_id
1 'polypeptide(L)'
;MEEISGLTHLLQLIRSKEILVVKFYADWCGACRVVERQYELMHQGRHARATFGKCNIDACRDCTQHFQVESVPTFIIWYRGQKRAVVKGARLDSVDSTIVDLVREAELRGGRAAPPVLQQSRVPAGKLHVVLVQKMSLLGRVIASSPVDESMMAEACEAICSLLEKDHADRSLGALLLPYFVSKGFSAATVDALFAYISRKSGPHCGDGEYIVHGLVGHLIEFFLSLTLFDTNELKIMRQAFRAMIMCPSLLSIIVRSHLFYSDSIGDGLQLEYGTVLGAMLGVCLFSRTARLSPPYLRSMEVTHLMKMFPSDVNDHSRKVSELQLYMEGSCEENKGIVLALLENKVSRLPTLQFLGAALRLNAGHTKTMNAHLLLSSRFFMCQLNDVITEIALPLLKKPCNTSTFPPSYVLEDLGGDTVVDFGEDVERIAHFGSERDLPLFQPPQAPFKPSVHIFFLAARSLALSAGALIEAREQLERDSMHPNLSPEQRAHCIAEKLLIESLVGSEVLGQKRVRLLNGVAGWLLNVMGVSEDGTLAPSPPEPWEYLPQQLVDVVICGVQLVSLQYYDIGNIISLMLVLMGNTTYFPKPHTHGLFPAFLLQLLQGAETKRALMEHRWFTQNIIRSCVCCYIAVEKSTFERVTVRYTLSHCIKSFLVLESLCQPVREEFEADGTLLERFSHMVTAEVNEATDQLIETLTQMNALVRAGADTSENPISHSNGNGEGDGRGAERRAPSGGGVATHERAGSTEGSSDDEGGGSESNDVAEAPSVTYHSLGQSLEKQIRLFEASMDMFIQFASSFPKGVAQNMVAQQISQMLARNITSFVGAESKKLKIENPDRYNFRPREILGRLIDCLVQFANVDNFLRYLCSCGVPLEGILRSISIIVDRGLAGEQHTWKLKSISGYLKEIAEDVRKDEMLWDDAPEYALDALLSTPLLHPVALPSDVKDLNDLVYTNADTIHHLLLSESKHPFTKEYLDEAMVKEFNSREDVKHARERLQERIDTWLKGARLSRR
;
A
#
# COMPACT_ATOMS: atom_id res chain seq x y z
N MET A 1 5.37 47.06 -7.44
CA MET A 1 6.70 47.02 -8.08
C MET A 1 7.39 45.74 -7.63
N GLU A 2 7.83 44.91 -8.57
CA GLU A 2 8.39 43.57 -8.28
C GLU A 2 9.84 43.67 -7.76
N GLU A 3 10.19 42.88 -6.75
CA GLU A 3 11.56 42.77 -6.25
C GLU A 3 12.18 41.47 -6.76
N ILE A 4 13.25 41.60 -7.55
CA ILE A 4 13.90 40.46 -8.19
C ILE A 4 14.87 39.82 -7.21
N SER A 5 14.63 38.54 -6.96
CA SER A 5 15.38 37.72 -5.99
C SER A 5 16.51 36.88 -6.61
N GLY A 6 16.58 36.76 -7.94
CA GLY A 6 17.63 35.99 -8.64
C GLY A 6 17.35 35.78 -10.13
N LEU A 7 18.31 35.18 -10.85
CA LEU A 7 18.29 35.08 -12.32
C LEU A 7 17.09 34.28 -12.84
N THR A 8 16.74 33.17 -12.19
CA THR A 8 15.59 32.34 -12.59
C THR A 8 14.27 33.12 -12.49
N HIS A 9 14.08 33.89 -11.42
CA HIS A 9 12.90 34.72 -11.22
C HIS A 9 12.83 35.82 -12.31
N LEU A 10 13.95 36.48 -12.62
CA LEU A 10 13.99 37.49 -13.69
C LEU A 10 13.70 36.89 -15.07
N LEU A 11 14.27 35.73 -15.41
CA LEU A 11 14.01 35.05 -16.68
C LEU A 11 12.54 34.62 -16.83
N GLN A 12 11.88 34.21 -15.75
CA GLN A 12 10.45 33.92 -15.74
C GLN A 12 9.60 35.18 -15.98
N LEU A 13 9.95 36.30 -15.35
CA LEU A 13 9.26 37.58 -15.56
C LEU A 13 9.42 38.06 -17.01
N ILE A 14 10.61 37.90 -17.60
CA ILE A 14 10.88 38.26 -19.00
C ILE A 14 9.97 37.48 -19.96
N ARG A 15 9.71 36.19 -19.68
CA ARG A 15 8.83 35.34 -20.50
C ARG A 15 7.35 35.63 -20.30
N SER A 16 6.94 35.97 -19.07
CA SER A 16 5.52 36.06 -18.68
C SER A 16 4.90 37.44 -18.84
N LYS A 17 5.68 38.53 -18.83
CA LYS A 17 5.17 39.90 -18.91
C LYS A 17 5.30 40.48 -20.33
N GLU A 18 4.25 41.16 -20.80
CA GLU A 18 4.24 41.74 -22.16
C GLU A 18 5.29 42.85 -22.30
N ILE A 19 5.31 43.82 -21.38
CA ILE A 19 6.38 44.83 -21.24
C ILE A 19 6.93 44.71 -19.81
N LEU A 20 8.23 44.46 -19.67
CA LEU A 20 8.92 44.41 -18.38
C LEU A 20 10.03 45.46 -18.35
N VAL A 21 10.05 46.29 -17.31
CA VAL A 21 11.08 47.30 -17.09
C VAL A 21 11.75 46.98 -15.76
N VAL A 22 13.06 46.73 -15.75
CA VAL A 22 13.80 46.45 -14.52
C VAL A 22 14.88 47.48 -14.29
N LYS A 23 14.86 48.09 -13.11
CA LYS A 23 15.92 48.95 -12.60
C LYS A 23 16.94 48.13 -11.82
N PHE A 24 18.16 48.05 -12.34
CA PHE A 24 19.33 47.55 -11.60
C PHE A 24 19.90 48.69 -10.75
N TYR A 25 19.99 48.47 -9.44
CA TYR A 25 20.36 49.49 -8.45
C TYR A 25 21.27 48.95 -7.37
N ALA A 26 21.87 49.86 -6.60
CA ALA A 26 22.60 49.55 -5.37
C ALA A 26 22.27 50.57 -4.28
N ASP A 27 22.25 50.14 -3.02
CA ASP A 27 21.82 50.98 -1.88
C ASP A 27 22.77 52.16 -1.61
N TRP A 28 24.04 52.01 -1.98
CA TRP A 28 25.09 53.01 -1.87
C TRP A 28 25.09 54.03 -3.03
N CYS A 29 24.31 53.81 -4.09
CA CYS A 29 24.32 54.68 -5.25
C CYS A 29 23.42 55.91 -5.07
N GLY A 30 24.04 57.10 -4.95
CA GLY A 30 23.31 58.37 -4.84
C GLY A 30 22.40 58.66 -6.05
N ALA A 31 22.86 58.35 -7.27
CA ALA A 31 22.05 58.54 -8.48
C ALA A 31 20.82 57.61 -8.53
N CYS A 32 20.90 56.40 -7.96
CA CYS A 32 19.74 55.49 -7.84
C CYS A 32 18.64 56.07 -6.94
N ARG A 33 19.03 56.73 -5.83
CA ARG A 33 18.10 57.39 -4.90
C ARG A 33 17.39 58.58 -5.52
N VAL A 34 18.11 59.37 -6.33
CA VAL A 34 17.53 60.54 -7.03
C VAL A 34 16.41 60.13 -7.98
N VAL A 35 16.56 59.00 -8.69
CA VAL A 35 15.56 58.51 -9.66
C VAL A 35 14.48 57.61 -9.06
N GLU A 36 14.61 57.19 -7.80
CA GLU A 36 13.67 56.27 -7.13
C GLU A 36 12.23 56.79 -7.18
N ARG A 37 12.03 58.02 -6.69
CA ARG A 37 10.70 58.64 -6.61
C ARG A 37 10.05 58.80 -7.99
N GLN A 38 10.84 59.12 -9.02
CA GLN A 38 10.33 59.29 -10.38
C GLN A 38 9.99 57.94 -11.02
N TYR A 39 10.80 56.89 -10.77
CA TYR A 39 10.53 55.53 -11.23
C TYR A 39 9.28 54.93 -10.59
N GLU A 40 9.07 55.16 -9.29
CA GLU A 40 7.84 54.78 -8.58
C GLU A 40 6.59 55.49 -9.14
N LEU A 41 6.70 56.78 -9.46
CA LEU A 41 5.61 57.53 -10.11
C LEU A 41 5.28 56.99 -11.51
N MET A 42 6.28 56.54 -12.28
CA MET A 42 6.06 55.88 -13.59
C MET A 42 5.29 54.57 -13.44
N HIS A 43 5.60 53.79 -12.40
CA HIS A 43 4.86 52.56 -12.06
C HIS A 43 3.41 52.85 -11.64
N GLN A 44 3.17 53.92 -10.86
CA GLN A 44 1.87 54.20 -10.25
C GLN A 44 0.86 54.87 -11.19
N GLY A 45 1.28 55.60 -12.24
CA GLY A 45 0.37 56.55 -12.89
C GLY A 45 0.41 56.73 -14.42
N ARG A 46 1.36 56.14 -15.16
CA ARG A 46 1.47 56.40 -16.62
C ARG A 46 1.47 55.17 -17.54
N HIS A 47 1.85 53.99 -17.05
CA HIS A 47 2.06 52.81 -17.91
C HIS A 47 1.42 51.54 -17.35
N ALA A 48 0.09 51.48 -17.33
CA ALA A 48 -0.67 50.34 -16.77
C ALA A 48 -0.36 48.98 -17.44
N ARG A 49 0.18 48.99 -18.68
CA ARG A 49 0.56 47.77 -19.43
C ARG A 49 2.02 47.32 -19.20
N ALA A 50 2.83 48.12 -18.52
CA ALA A 50 4.21 47.79 -18.21
C ALA A 50 4.36 47.29 -16.78
N THR A 51 5.04 46.15 -16.61
CA THR A 51 5.43 45.64 -15.28
C THR A 51 6.78 46.24 -14.91
N PHE A 52 6.86 46.82 -13.71
CA PHE A 52 8.10 47.44 -13.20
C PHE A 52 8.70 46.57 -12.10
N GLY A 53 10.01 46.30 -12.22
CA GLY A 53 10.81 45.58 -11.24
C GLY A 53 12.06 46.34 -10.82
N LYS A 54 12.64 45.93 -9.69
CA LYS A 54 13.94 46.37 -9.18
C LYS A 54 14.83 45.17 -8.86
N CYS A 55 16.11 45.25 -9.22
CA CYS A 55 17.11 44.21 -8.96
C CYS A 55 18.32 44.86 -8.28
N ASN A 56 18.62 44.43 -7.05
CA ASN A 56 19.78 44.93 -6.32
C ASN A 56 21.04 44.19 -6.82
N ILE A 57 22.03 44.91 -7.34
CA ILE A 57 23.22 44.30 -7.96
C ILE A 57 24.12 43.61 -6.93
N ASP A 58 24.07 44.03 -5.67
CA ASP A 58 24.86 43.42 -4.58
C ASP A 58 24.23 42.11 -4.13
N ALA A 59 22.89 42.02 -4.13
CA ALA A 59 22.13 40.83 -3.76
C ALA A 59 21.97 39.81 -4.91
N CYS A 60 21.88 40.27 -6.17
CA CYS A 60 21.64 39.44 -7.34
C CYS A 60 22.80 39.55 -8.35
N ARG A 61 23.96 39.01 -7.97
CA ARG A 61 25.20 39.05 -8.77
C ARG A 61 25.10 38.23 -10.06
N ASP A 62 24.35 37.13 -10.03
CA ASP A 62 24.02 36.27 -11.17
C ASP A 62 23.27 37.04 -12.28
N CYS A 63 22.26 37.83 -11.90
CA CYS A 63 21.53 38.72 -12.82
C CYS A 63 22.47 39.77 -13.42
N THR A 64 23.32 40.36 -12.59
CA THR A 64 24.26 41.43 -12.98
C THR A 64 25.27 40.91 -14.01
N GLN A 65 25.82 39.71 -13.81
CA GLN A 65 26.73 39.05 -14.75
C GLN A 65 26.02 38.65 -16.05
N HIS A 66 24.85 38.00 -15.94
CA HIS A 66 24.12 37.52 -17.11
C HIS A 66 23.68 38.65 -18.05
N PHE A 67 23.22 39.77 -17.50
CA PHE A 67 22.77 40.92 -18.28
C PHE A 67 23.85 41.98 -18.54
N GLN A 68 25.10 41.72 -18.12
CA GLN A 68 26.27 42.58 -18.29
C GLN A 68 26.02 44.02 -17.78
N VAL A 69 25.54 44.13 -16.53
CA VAL A 69 25.26 45.42 -15.90
C VAL A 69 26.54 45.98 -15.27
N GLU A 70 27.16 46.94 -15.97
CA GLU A 70 28.47 47.52 -15.59
C GLU A 70 28.38 48.80 -14.75
N SER A 71 27.19 49.39 -14.64
CA SER A 71 26.99 50.67 -13.93
C SER A 71 25.56 50.76 -13.39
N VAL A 72 25.36 51.50 -12.28
CA VAL A 72 24.03 51.73 -11.69
C VAL A 72 23.72 53.22 -11.57
N PRO A 73 22.46 53.65 -11.77
CA PRO A 73 21.32 52.83 -12.18
C PRO A 73 21.42 52.41 -13.66
N THR A 74 20.97 51.19 -13.98
CA THR A 74 20.74 50.74 -15.36
C THR A 74 19.32 50.20 -15.48
N PHE A 75 18.60 50.62 -16.51
CA PHE A 75 17.26 50.14 -16.81
C PHE A 75 17.31 49.23 -18.02
N ILE A 76 16.74 48.03 -17.91
CA ILE A 76 16.59 47.13 -19.04
C ILE A 76 15.10 46.94 -19.30
N ILE A 77 14.71 47.08 -20.56
CA ILE A 77 13.32 46.99 -21.02
C ILE A 77 13.19 45.79 -21.94
N TRP A 78 12.27 44.89 -21.62
CA TRP A 78 11.89 43.76 -22.46
C TRP A 78 10.47 43.93 -22.98
N TYR A 79 10.25 43.48 -24.21
CA TYR A 79 8.94 43.35 -24.83
C TYR A 79 8.78 41.93 -25.37
N ARG A 80 7.82 41.17 -24.81
CA ARG A 80 7.52 39.77 -25.17
C ARG A 80 8.76 38.86 -25.17
N GLY A 81 9.49 38.85 -24.07
CA GLY A 81 10.69 38.03 -23.92
C GLY A 81 11.96 38.57 -24.60
N GLN A 82 11.85 39.59 -25.47
CA GLN A 82 13.01 40.15 -26.17
C GLN A 82 13.50 41.45 -25.51
N LYS A 83 14.82 41.55 -25.30
CA LYS A 83 15.49 42.75 -24.78
C LYS A 83 15.41 43.86 -25.84
N ARG A 84 14.71 44.96 -25.54
CA ARG A 84 14.46 46.07 -26.47
C ARG A 84 15.39 47.24 -26.25
N ALA A 85 15.65 47.59 -24.99
CA ALA A 85 16.49 48.74 -24.67
C ALA A 85 17.29 48.51 -23.38
N VAL A 86 18.45 49.15 -23.34
CA VAL A 86 19.27 49.31 -22.13
C VAL A 86 19.57 50.79 -21.98
N VAL A 87 19.16 51.37 -20.87
CA VAL A 87 19.40 52.76 -20.54
C VAL A 87 20.32 52.82 -19.34
N LYS A 88 21.56 53.27 -19.56
CA LYS A 88 22.56 53.46 -18.50
C LYS A 88 22.43 54.88 -17.91
N GLY A 89 22.54 54.99 -16.58
CA GLY A 89 22.49 56.24 -15.84
C GLY A 89 21.07 56.74 -15.52
N ALA A 90 20.99 57.87 -14.82
CA ALA A 90 19.75 58.47 -14.30
C ALA A 90 18.87 59.15 -15.38
N ARG A 91 18.75 58.56 -16.57
CA ARG A 91 18.01 59.12 -17.71
C ARG A 91 16.61 58.50 -17.83
N LEU A 92 15.70 58.89 -16.94
CA LEU A 92 14.32 58.35 -16.93
C LEU A 92 13.49 58.80 -18.14
N ASP A 93 13.75 59.98 -18.72
CA ASP A 93 13.00 60.46 -19.89
C ASP A 93 13.11 59.50 -21.09
N SER A 94 14.28 58.89 -21.29
CA SER A 94 14.48 57.87 -22.33
C SER A 94 13.83 56.52 -22.00
N VAL A 95 13.66 56.21 -20.71
CA VAL A 95 12.91 55.02 -20.28
C VAL A 95 11.43 55.24 -20.55
N ASP A 96 10.89 56.41 -20.18
CA ASP A 96 9.50 56.80 -20.40
C ASP A 96 9.15 56.80 -21.89
N SER A 97 9.96 57.45 -22.73
CA SER A 97 9.72 57.47 -24.19
C SER A 97 9.72 56.07 -24.81
N THR A 98 10.64 55.20 -24.38
CA THR A 98 10.70 53.81 -24.88
C THR A 98 9.46 53.01 -24.47
N ILE A 99 8.96 53.22 -23.25
CA ILE A 99 7.72 52.56 -22.81
C ILE A 99 6.52 53.10 -23.59
N VAL A 100 6.42 54.42 -23.80
CA VAL A 100 5.35 55.03 -24.63
C VAL A 100 5.37 54.44 -26.05
N ASP A 101 6.54 54.31 -26.67
CA ASP A 101 6.67 53.75 -28.01
C ASP A 101 6.25 52.29 -28.07
N LEU A 102 6.65 51.48 -27.07
CA LEU A 102 6.26 50.06 -26.97
C LEU A 102 4.79 49.88 -26.64
N VAL A 103 4.21 50.74 -25.80
CA VAL A 103 2.77 50.75 -25.51
C VAL A 103 1.99 51.12 -26.77
N ARG A 104 2.44 52.12 -27.54
CA ARG A 104 1.84 52.48 -28.83
C ARG A 104 1.96 51.34 -29.85
N GLU A 105 3.10 50.66 -29.92
CA GLU A 105 3.28 49.45 -30.73
C GLU A 105 2.32 48.33 -30.29
N ALA A 106 2.10 48.20 -28.98
CA ALA A 106 1.19 47.21 -28.41
C ALA A 106 -0.30 47.60 -28.50
N GLU A 107 -0.64 48.88 -28.65
CA GLU A 107 -2.00 49.40 -28.85
C GLU A 107 -2.44 49.38 -30.31
N LEU A 108 -1.53 49.68 -31.24
CA LEU A 108 -1.74 49.48 -32.68
C LEU A 108 -2.03 48.00 -33.02
N ARG A 109 -1.57 47.08 -32.17
CA ARG A 109 -1.86 45.64 -32.22
C ARG A 109 -3.04 45.20 -31.32
N GLY A 110 -3.67 46.11 -30.57
CA GLY A 110 -4.55 45.82 -29.42
C GLY A 110 -6.06 46.09 -29.60
N GLY A 111 -6.55 46.39 -30.80
CA GLY A 111 -7.99 46.50 -31.06
C GLY A 111 -8.67 45.13 -31.17
N ARG A 112 -9.24 44.63 -30.06
CA ARG A 112 -10.11 43.42 -29.91
C ARG A 112 -9.62 42.13 -30.60
N ALA A 113 -9.07 41.21 -29.82
CA ALA A 113 -9.09 39.79 -30.15
C ALA A 113 -9.16 38.90 -28.88
N ALA A 114 -10.26 38.16 -28.76
CA ALA A 114 -10.32 36.85 -28.12
C ALA A 114 -9.33 35.89 -28.84
N PRO A 115 -8.96 34.72 -28.28
CA PRO A 115 -7.98 33.83 -28.92
C PRO A 115 -8.40 33.53 -30.37
N PRO A 116 -7.48 33.58 -31.35
CA PRO A 116 -7.86 33.48 -32.75
C PRO A 116 -8.14 32.02 -33.11
N VAL A 117 -9.36 31.58 -32.85
CA VAL A 117 -10.03 30.62 -33.72
C VAL A 117 -10.65 31.42 -34.87
N LEU A 118 -10.10 31.17 -36.06
CA LEU A 118 -10.68 31.42 -37.39
C LEU A 118 -11.15 32.85 -37.74
N GLN A 119 -10.51 33.41 -38.78
CA GLN A 119 -10.88 34.56 -39.66
C GLN A 119 -10.12 35.87 -39.35
N GLN A 120 -9.35 36.54 -40.23
CA GLN A 120 -8.96 36.37 -41.64
C GLN A 120 -7.65 37.16 -41.91
N SER A 121 -6.67 36.51 -42.56
CA SER A 121 -6.05 37.04 -43.78
C SER A 121 -6.21 35.93 -44.82
N ARG A 122 -7.05 36.14 -45.84
CA ARG A 122 -7.54 35.07 -46.72
C ARG A 122 -6.51 34.73 -47.80
N VAL A 123 -5.59 33.84 -47.45
CA VAL A 123 -5.64 32.52 -48.09
C VAL A 123 -6.22 31.58 -47.02
N PRO A 124 -7.45 31.06 -47.18
CA PRO A 124 -8.04 30.19 -46.16
C PRO A 124 -7.08 29.04 -45.82
N ALA A 125 -6.86 28.75 -44.54
CA ALA A 125 -6.12 27.55 -44.12
C ALA A 125 -6.73 26.25 -44.72
N GLY A 126 -8.04 26.27 -45.02
CA GLY A 126 -8.71 25.22 -45.79
C GLY A 126 -8.25 25.11 -47.25
N LYS A 127 -7.74 26.17 -47.89
CA LYS A 127 -7.14 26.10 -49.24
C LYS A 127 -5.76 25.43 -49.20
N LEU A 128 -4.92 25.75 -48.21
CA LEU A 128 -3.56 25.23 -48.17
C LEU A 128 -3.51 23.74 -47.86
N HIS A 129 -4.34 23.28 -46.92
CA HIS A 129 -4.52 21.84 -46.65
C HIS A 129 -5.11 21.10 -47.86
N VAL A 130 -6.14 21.66 -48.52
CA VAL A 130 -6.71 21.06 -49.75
C VAL A 130 -5.66 20.97 -50.86
N VAL A 131 -4.84 22.01 -51.04
CA VAL A 131 -3.73 22.02 -52.00
C VAL A 131 -2.66 20.98 -51.62
N LEU A 132 -2.34 20.83 -50.33
CA LEU A 132 -1.42 19.80 -49.85
C LEU A 132 -1.96 18.40 -50.13
N VAL A 133 -3.21 18.11 -49.80
CA VAL A 133 -3.86 16.81 -50.07
C VAL A 133 -3.86 16.51 -51.58
N GLN A 134 -4.13 17.50 -52.43
CA GLN A 134 -4.08 17.36 -53.88
C GLN A 134 -2.66 17.04 -54.39
N LYS A 135 -1.64 17.74 -53.87
CA LYS A 135 -0.23 17.50 -54.22
C LYS A 135 0.25 16.13 -53.74
N MET A 136 -0.09 15.74 -52.51
CA MET A 136 0.18 14.41 -51.98
C MET A 136 -0.50 13.33 -52.82
N SER A 137 -1.75 13.55 -53.25
CA SER A 137 -2.48 12.61 -54.12
C SER A 137 -1.85 12.51 -55.53
N LEU A 138 -1.27 13.60 -56.05
CA LEU A 138 -0.49 13.58 -57.29
C LEU A 138 0.79 12.75 -57.13
N LEU A 139 1.54 12.97 -56.05
CA LEU A 139 2.74 12.17 -55.73
C LEU A 139 2.39 10.68 -55.61
N GLY A 140 1.29 10.34 -54.93
CA GLY A 140 0.79 8.96 -54.84
C GLY A 140 0.49 8.33 -56.21
N ARG A 141 -0.06 9.09 -57.17
CA ARG A 141 -0.27 8.61 -58.55
C ARG A 141 1.03 8.39 -59.31
N VAL A 142 2.04 9.26 -59.10
CA VAL A 142 3.37 9.09 -59.70
C VAL A 142 4.04 7.83 -59.14
N ILE A 143 3.97 7.59 -57.83
CA ILE A 143 4.47 6.36 -57.20
C ILE A 143 3.78 5.11 -57.74
N ALA A 144 2.49 5.18 -58.06
CA ALA A 144 1.72 4.06 -58.59
C ALA A 144 1.95 3.80 -60.09
N SER A 145 2.64 4.69 -60.80
CA SER A 145 2.97 4.51 -62.22
C SER A 145 4.10 3.48 -62.40
N SER A 146 4.03 2.65 -63.44
CA SER A 146 5.07 1.65 -63.76
C SER A 146 5.55 1.83 -65.21
N PRO A 147 6.84 2.11 -65.46
CA PRO A 147 7.91 2.36 -64.47
C PRO A 147 7.71 3.70 -63.75
N VAL A 148 8.20 3.80 -62.51
CA VAL A 148 8.13 5.04 -61.71
C VAL A 148 9.04 6.08 -62.36
N ASP A 149 8.48 7.23 -62.72
CA ASP A 149 9.26 8.37 -63.22
C ASP A 149 9.93 9.11 -62.05
N GLU A 150 11.21 8.84 -61.84
CA GLU A 150 12.01 9.44 -60.75
C GLU A 150 12.11 10.97 -60.86
N SER A 151 12.09 11.52 -62.09
CA SER A 151 12.13 12.97 -62.31
C SER A 151 10.82 13.62 -61.87
N MET A 152 9.69 13.06 -62.30
CA MET A 152 8.36 13.54 -61.88
C MET A 152 8.12 13.37 -60.37
N MET A 153 8.67 12.31 -59.77
CA MET A 153 8.62 12.10 -58.32
C MET A 153 9.39 13.21 -57.59
N ALA A 154 10.61 13.52 -58.03
CA ALA A 154 11.42 14.60 -57.45
C ALA A 154 10.73 15.96 -57.57
N GLU A 155 10.13 16.29 -58.72
CA GLU A 155 9.37 17.53 -58.91
C GLU A 155 8.13 17.60 -57.99
N ALA A 156 7.41 16.49 -57.83
CA ALA A 156 6.25 16.42 -56.95
C ALA A 156 6.65 16.60 -55.47
N CYS A 157 7.75 15.97 -55.04
CA CYS A 157 8.31 16.14 -53.69
C CYS A 157 8.79 17.58 -53.46
N GLU A 158 9.48 18.19 -54.42
CA GLU A 158 9.98 19.58 -54.33
C GLU A 158 8.82 20.58 -54.22
N ALA A 159 7.74 20.35 -54.96
CA ALA A 159 6.53 21.16 -54.91
C ALA A 159 5.80 21.06 -53.55
N ILE A 160 5.93 19.93 -52.85
CA ILE A 160 5.41 19.74 -51.49
C ILE A 160 6.33 20.40 -50.47
N CYS A 161 7.66 20.24 -50.59
CA CYS A 161 8.65 20.88 -49.71
C CYS A 161 8.50 22.41 -49.75
N SER A 162 8.39 22.98 -50.96
CA SER A 162 8.13 24.41 -51.17
C SER A 162 6.83 24.89 -50.49
N LEU A 163 5.84 24.01 -50.33
CA LEU A 163 4.59 24.34 -49.64
C LEU A 163 4.78 24.34 -48.11
N LEU A 164 5.52 23.36 -47.60
CA LEU A 164 5.85 23.26 -46.17
C LEU A 164 6.74 24.42 -45.72
N GLU A 165 7.72 24.82 -46.53
CA GLU A 165 8.56 26.00 -46.28
C GLU A 165 7.75 27.30 -46.24
N LYS A 166 6.75 27.44 -47.13
CA LYS A 166 5.87 28.63 -47.15
C LYS A 166 4.98 28.74 -45.90
N ASP A 167 4.61 27.61 -45.30
CA ASP A 167 3.86 27.58 -44.03
C ASP A 167 4.69 28.00 -42.84
N HIS A 168 6.02 27.77 -42.88
CA HIS A 168 6.94 28.16 -41.81
C HIS A 168 6.86 29.66 -41.48
N ALA A 169 6.48 30.52 -42.45
CA ALA A 169 6.35 31.95 -42.21
C ALA A 169 5.25 32.29 -41.17
N ASP A 170 4.22 31.43 -41.05
CA ASP A 170 3.04 31.66 -40.19
C ASP A 170 2.87 30.60 -39.08
N ARG A 171 3.51 29.42 -39.18
CA ARG A 171 3.40 28.28 -38.26
C ARG A 171 4.74 27.55 -38.12
N SER A 172 4.86 26.61 -37.18
CA SER A 172 6.00 25.70 -37.13
C SER A 172 6.01 24.76 -38.35
N LEU A 173 7.20 24.47 -38.87
CA LEU A 173 7.37 23.54 -39.99
C LEU A 173 6.71 22.18 -39.71
N GLY A 174 5.91 21.69 -40.66
CA GLY A 174 5.25 20.39 -40.58
C GLY A 174 3.80 20.40 -40.08
N ALA A 175 3.33 21.46 -39.41
CA ALA A 175 1.96 21.51 -38.86
C ALA A 175 0.86 21.28 -39.92
N LEU A 176 1.08 21.65 -41.18
CA LEU A 176 0.17 21.35 -42.29
C LEU A 176 0.00 19.86 -42.61
N LEU A 177 0.95 19.01 -42.22
CA LEU A 177 0.85 17.57 -42.45
C LEU A 177 -0.14 16.90 -41.48
N LEU A 178 -0.39 17.47 -40.30
CA LEU A 178 -1.31 16.89 -39.31
C LEU A 178 -2.71 16.60 -39.87
N PRO A 179 -3.38 17.54 -40.55
CA PRO A 179 -4.70 17.25 -41.12
C PRO A 179 -4.63 16.36 -42.37
N TYR A 180 -3.45 16.16 -42.99
CA TYR A 180 -3.27 15.17 -44.05
C TYR A 180 -3.29 13.73 -43.49
N PHE A 181 -2.66 13.47 -42.35
CA PHE A 181 -2.64 12.17 -41.68
C PHE A 181 -4.04 11.64 -41.31
N VAL A 182 -5.00 12.55 -41.10
CA VAL A 182 -6.40 12.23 -40.77
C VAL A 182 -7.28 12.17 -42.02
N SER A 183 -6.77 12.62 -43.18
CA SER A 183 -7.55 12.73 -44.40
C SER A 183 -7.80 11.37 -45.07
N LYS A 184 -8.91 11.25 -45.82
CA LYS A 184 -9.21 10.05 -46.63
C LYS A 184 -8.16 9.77 -47.74
N GLY A 185 -7.33 10.76 -48.09
CA GLY A 185 -6.28 10.65 -49.10
C GLY A 185 -4.89 10.33 -48.52
N PHE A 186 -4.80 9.96 -47.24
CA PHE A 186 -3.55 9.55 -46.61
C PHE A 186 -2.96 8.29 -47.28
N SER A 187 -1.66 8.32 -47.55
CA SER A 187 -0.89 7.19 -48.07
C SER A 187 0.49 7.17 -47.40
N ALA A 188 0.79 6.11 -46.64
CA ALA A 188 2.08 5.94 -45.98
C ALA A 188 3.25 5.99 -46.99
N ALA A 189 3.11 5.26 -48.11
CA ALA A 189 4.11 5.24 -49.18
C ALA A 189 4.40 6.64 -49.77
N THR A 190 3.40 7.52 -49.84
CA THR A 190 3.57 8.90 -50.30
C THR A 190 4.39 9.73 -49.31
N VAL A 191 4.11 9.56 -48.02
CA VAL A 191 4.85 10.23 -46.94
C VAL A 191 6.27 9.72 -46.87
N ASP A 192 6.49 8.40 -46.95
CA ASP A 192 7.84 7.82 -46.93
C ASP A 192 8.66 8.27 -48.15
N ALA A 193 8.07 8.33 -49.34
CA ALA A 193 8.75 8.85 -50.53
C ALA A 193 9.16 10.33 -50.37
N LEU A 194 8.28 11.14 -49.78
CA LEU A 194 8.57 12.55 -49.47
C LEU A 194 9.73 12.67 -48.47
N PHE A 195 9.71 11.91 -47.38
CA PHE A 195 10.75 11.97 -46.36
C PHE A 195 12.07 11.34 -46.84
N ALA A 196 12.03 10.32 -47.69
CA ALA A 196 13.22 9.79 -48.36
C ALA A 196 13.85 10.81 -49.31
N TYR A 197 13.05 11.63 -49.99
CA TYR A 197 13.54 12.75 -50.79
C TYR A 197 14.17 13.85 -49.92
N ILE A 198 13.48 14.25 -48.84
CA ILE A 198 13.97 15.26 -47.88
C ILE A 198 15.34 14.85 -47.32
N SER A 199 15.51 13.59 -46.91
CA SER A 199 16.79 13.09 -46.36
C SER A 199 17.95 13.10 -47.37
N ARG A 200 17.68 13.18 -48.68
CA ARG A 200 18.71 13.26 -49.73
C ARG A 200 19.05 14.70 -50.13
N LYS A 201 18.20 15.68 -49.76
CA LYS A 201 18.34 17.09 -50.14
C LYS A 201 19.25 17.82 -49.14
N SER A 202 20.25 18.54 -49.62
CA SER A 202 21.09 19.43 -48.79
C SER A 202 20.55 20.86 -48.84
N GLY A 203 20.18 21.42 -47.67
CA GLY A 203 19.68 22.80 -47.58
C GLY A 203 19.07 23.14 -46.20
N PRO A 204 18.96 24.43 -45.83
CA PRO A 204 18.43 24.81 -44.52
C PRO A 204 16.90 24.63 -44.44
N HIS A 205 16.44 24.19 -43.27
CA HIS A 205 15.05 24.06 -42.81
C HIS A 205 14.19 22.92 -43.41
N CYS A 206 14.22 22.67 -44.72
CA CYS A 206 13.47 21.55 -45.34
C CYS A 206 14.36 20.36 -45.77
N GLY A 207 15.67 20.42 -45.46
CA GLY A 207 16.61 19.31 -45.61
C GLY A 207 16.82 18.49 -44.32
N ASP A 208 16.20 18.88 -43.22
CA ASP A 208 16.28 18.16 -41.94
C ASP A 208 14.92 17.52 -41.61
N GLY A 209 14.77 16.26 -42.04
CA GLY A 209 13.58 15.47 -41.74
C GLY A 209 13.35 15.30 -40.23
N GLU A 210 14.39 15.32 -39.40
CA GLU A 210 14.26 15.20 -37.94
C GLU A 210 13.61 16.43 -37.34
N TYR A 211 13.98 17.63 -37.80
CA TYR A 211 13.35 18.89 -37.37
C TYR A 211 11.84 18.92 -37.67
N ILE A 212 11.41 18.47 -38.86
CA ILE A 212 9.98 18.40 -39.24
C ILE A 212 9.23 17.43 -38.33
N VAL A 213 9.79 16.24 -38.08
CA VAL A 213 9.15 15.23 -37.23
C VAL A 213 9.09 15.69 -35.78
N HIS A 214 10.14 16.30 -35.25
CA HIS A 214 10.12 16.88 -33.91
C HIS A 214 9.06 17.96 -33.76
N GLY A 215 8.90 18.82 -34.78
CA GLY A 215 7.81 19.78 -34.85
C GLY A 215 6.45 19.10 -34.79
N LEU A 216 6.20 18.08 -35.62
CA LEU A 216 4.96 17.31 -35.62
C LEU A 216 4.63 16.65 -34.28
N VAL A 217 5.60 15.96 -33.68
CA VAL A 217 5.44 15.28 -32.39
C VAL A 217 5.20 16.30 -31.27
N GLY A 218 5.92 17.43 -31.28
CA GLY A 218 5.70 18.53 -30.34
C GLY A 218 4.29 19.11 -30.42
N HIS A 219 3.72 19.24 -31.63
CA HIS A 219 2.32 19.68 -31.78
C HIS A 219 1.34 18.65 -31.23
N LEU A 220 1.56 17.37 -31.48
CA LEU A 220 0.73 16.31 -30.90
C LEU A 220 0.74 16.36 -29.37
N ILE A 221 1.91 16.55 -28.75
CA ILE A 221 2.04 16.73 -27.30
C ILE A 221 1.19 17.92 -26.83
N GLU A 222 1.35 19.10 -27.44
CA GLU A 222 0.57 20.28 -27.07
C GLU A 222 -0.93 20.08 -27.25
N PHE A 223 -1.37 19.38 -28.31
CA PHE A 223 -2.77 19.02 -28.48
C PHE A 223 -3.26 18.10 -27.37
N PHE A 224 -2.56 17.01 -27.06
CA PHE A 224 -2.95 16.12 -25.96
C PHE A 224 -2.95 16.81 -24.59
N LEU A 225 -2.04 17.76 -24.34
CA LEU A 225 -2.05 18.58 -23.13
C LEU A 225 -3.22 19.59 -23.11
N SER A 226 -3.70 20.03 -24.27
CA SER A 226 -4.81 20.98 -24.37
C SER A 226 -6.19 20.35 -24.18
N LEU A 227 -6.34 19.09 -24.57
CA LEU A 227 -7.59 18.33 -24.57
C LEU A 227 -7.90 17.69 -23.20
N THR A 228 -9.18 17.46 -22.97
CA THR A 228 -9.72 16.76 -21.80
C THR A 228 -10.34 15.42 -22.21
N LEU A 229 -10.61 14.54 -21.23
CA LEU A 229 -11.32 13.27 -21.47
C LEU A 229 -12.71 13.45 -22.12
N PHE A 230 -13.29 14.65 -22.03
CA PHE A 230 -14.59 14.95 -22.62
C PHE A 230 -14.51 15.29 -24.12
N ASP A 231 -13.33 15.66 -24.63
CA ASP A 231 -13.09 16.05 -26.03
C ASP A 231 -12.90 14.82 -26.95
N THR A 232 -13.87 13.91 -26.91
CA THR A 232 -13.77 12.57 -27.53
C THR A 232 -13.48 12.60 -29.03
N ASN A 233 -14.06 13.54 -29.79
CA ASN A 233 -13.85 13.62 -31.24
C ASN A 233 -12.44 14.11 -31.57
N GLU A 234 -11.99 15.16 -30.89
CA GLU A 234 -10.67 15.77 -31.04
C GLU A 234 -9.57 14.78 -30.66
N LEU A 235 -9.74 14.07 -29.53
CA LEU A 235 -8.84 13.00 -29.10
C LEU A 235 -8.72 11.90 -30.16
N LYS A 236 -9.86 11.45 -30.71
CA LYS A 236 -9.88 10.44 -31.76
C LYS A 236 -9.13 10.89 -33.01
N ILE A 237 -9.30 12.15 -33.42
CA ILE A 237 -8.58 12.75 -34.55
C ILE A 237 -7.07 12.78 -34.27
N MET A 238 -6.65 13.22 -33.08
CA MET A 238 -5.22 13.28 -32.71
C MET A 238 -4.59 11.88 -32.63
N ARG A 239 -5.30 10.91 -32.05
CA ARG A 239 -4.88 9.50 -31.99
C ARG A 239 -4.78 8.89 -33.39
N GLN A 240 -5.72 9.19 -34.28
CA GLN A 240 -5.65 8.76 -35.67
C GLN A 240 -4.46 9.38 -36.41
N ALA A 241 -4.17 10.67 -36.20
CA ALA A 241 -3.01 11.33 -36.79
C ALA A 241 -1.71 10.67 -36.32
N PHE A 242 -1.57 10.45 -35.01
CA PHE A 242 -0.40 9.78 -34.44
C PHE A 242 -0.26 8.35 -34.96
N ARG A 243 -1.36 7.59 -35.03
CA ARG A 243 -1.40 6.25 -35.61
C ARG A 243 -0.93 6.24 -37.06
N ALA A 244 -1.37 7.19 -37.89
CA ALA A 244 -0.93 7.30 -39.28
C ALA A 244 0.56 7.63 -39.39
N MET A 245 1.10 8.47 -38.50
CA MET A 245 2.53 8.79 -38.45
C MET A 245 3.37 7.54 -38.14
N ILE A 246 3.00 6.74 -37.14
CA ILE A 246 3.76 5.52 -36.77
C ILE A 246 3.66 4.41 -37.83
N MET A 247 2.65 4.45 -38.70
CA MET A 247 2.52 3.53 -39.84
C MET A 247 3.47 3.85 -41.00
N CYS A 248 4.14 5.01 -40.99
CA CYS A 248 5.14 5.39 -41.99
C CYS A 248 6.56 5.03 -41.49
N PRO A 249 7.25 4.02 -42.05
CA PRO A 249 8.59 3.62 -41.63
C PRO A 249 9.62 4.75 -41.52
N SER A 250 9.63 5.70 -42.47
CA SER A 250 10.58 6.82 -42.44
C SER A 250 10.35 7.71 -41.22
N LEU A 251 9.08 8.00 -40.90
CA LEU A 251 8.73 8.80 -39.72
C LEU A 251 8.98 8.03 -38.43
N LEU A 252 8.55 6.77 -38.36
CA LEU A 252 8.69 5.94 -37.17
C LEU A 252 10.14 5.86 -36.69
N SER A 253 11.09 5.71 -37.62
CA SER A 253 12.52 5.65 -37.32
C SER A 253 13.07 6.94 -36.70
N ILE A 254 12.47 8.09 -37.02
CA ILE A 254 12.84 9.40 -36.47
C ILE A 254 12.11 9.64 -35.14
N ILE A 255 10.81 9.35 -35.08
CA ILE A 255 9.98 9.50 -33.87
C ILE A 255 10.63 8.75 -32.72
N VAL A 256 10.99 7.48 -32.92
CA VAL A 256 11.51 6.61 -31.88
C VAL A 256 12.91 7.03 -31.38
N ARG A 257 13.71 7.70 -32.23
CA ARG A 257 15.01 8.27 -31.85
C ARG A 257 14.89 9.64 -31.17
N SER A 258 13.71 10.24 -31.20
CA SER A 258 13.46 11.55 -30.61
C SER A 258 13.37 11.47 -29.10
N HIS A 259 13.93 12.48 -28.41
CA HIS A 259 13.72 12.70 -26.98
C HIS A 259 12.23 12.92 -26.63
N LEU A 260 11.40 13.33 -27.60
CA LEU A 260 9.95 13.48 -27.45
C LEU A 260 9.19 12.14 -27.46
N PHE A 261 9.87 11.04 -27.76
CA PHE A 261 9.33 9.69 -27.60
C PHE A 261 9.80 9.08 -26.27
N TYR A 262 11.11 9.01 -26.07
CA TYR A 262 11.73 8.60 -24.81
C TYR A 262 13.19 9.06 -24.73
N SER A 263 13.68 9.37 -23.52
CA SER A 263 15.09 9.66 -23.26
C SER A 263 15.45 9.30 -21.82
N ASP A 264 16.63 8.71 -21.62
CA ASP A 264 17.16 8.40 -20.28
C ASP A 264 17.50 9.66 -19.46
N SER A 265 17.51 10.84 -20.09
CA SER A 265 17.69 12.13 -19.41
C SER A 265 16.48 12.60 -18.59
N ILE A 266 15.33 11.93 -18.74
CA ILE A 266 14.10 12.27 -18.02
C ILE A 266 14.24 11.85 -16.55
N GLY A 267 14.21 12.83 -15.65
CA GLY A 267 14.52 12.63 -14.23
C GLY A 267 13.31 12.34 -13.33
N ASP A 268 12.09 12.64 -13.77
CA ASP A 268 10.87 12.43 -12.98
C ASP A 268 9.66 12.02 -13.84
N GLY A 269 8.64 11.46 -13.19
CA GLY A 269 7.44 10.97 -13.85
C GLY A 269 6.59 12.07 -14.51
N LEU A 270 6.62 13.30 -14.00
CA LEU A 270 5.85 14.41 -14.57
C LEU A 270 6.49 14.90 -15.87
N GLN A 271 7.82 14.98 -15.91
CA GLN A 271 8.59 15.27 -17.11
C GLN A 271 8.34 14.22 -18.19
N LEU A 272 8.24 12.94 -17.82
CA LEU A 272 7.86 11.88 -18.75
C LEU A 272 6.44 12.10 -19.29
N GLU A 273 5.48 12.36 -18.41
CA GLU A 273 4.06 12.56 -18.75
C GLU A 273 3.84 13.80 -19.65
N TYR A 274 4.57 14.89 -19.43
CA TYR A 274 4.39 16.14 -20.18
C TYR A 274 5.33 16.27 -21.38
N GLY A 275 6.50 15.65 -21.32
CA GLY A 275 7.59 15.82 -22.29
C GLY A 275 7.58 14.79 -23.41
N THR A 276 6.82 13.70 -23.28
CA THR A 276 6.75 12.64 -24.29
C THR A 276 5.36 12.53 -24.92
N VAL A 277 5.31 12.08 -26.17
CA VAL A 277 4.04 11.93 -26.90
C VAL A 277 3.15 10.83 -26.31
N LEU A 278 3.75 9.72 -25.85
CA LEU A 278 3.01 8.66 -25.17
C LEU A 278 2.58 9.10 -23.76
N GLY A 279 3.44 9.84 -23.04
CA GLY A 279 3.10 10.45 -21.76
C GLY A 279 1.89 11.37 -21.86
N ALA A 280 1.93 12.30 -22.81
CA ALA A 280 0.86 13.29 -22.98
C ALA A 280 -0.46 12.63 -23.37
N MET A 281 -0.41 11.63 -24.27
CA MET A 281 -1.56 10.86 -24.73
C MET A 281 -2.20 10.02 -23.61
N LEU A 282 -1.39 9.33 -22.80
CA LEU A 282 -1.88 8.51 -21.69
C LEU A 282 -2.32 9.37 -20.49
N GLY A 283 -1.75 10.56 -20.31
CA GLY A 283 -2.06 11.47 -19.21
C GLY A 283 -3.27 12.39 -19.42
N VAL A 284 -4.04 12.23 -20.50
CA VAL A 284 -5.26 13.02 -20.73
C VAL A 284 -6.21 12.87 -19.54
N CYS A 285 -6.66 13.99 -18.98
CA CYS A 285 -7.42 14.04 -17.72
C CYS A 285 -8.63 14.99 -17.81
N LEU A 286 -9.18 15.41 -16.67
CA LEU A 286 -10.42 16.20 -16.58
C LEU A 286 -10.26 17.68 -16.98
N PHE A 287 -9.03 18.17 -17.14
CA PHE A 287 -8.73 19.58 -17.39
C PHE A 287 -7.51 19.76 -18.29
N SER A 288 -7.39 20.95 -18.88
CA SER A 288 -6.26 21.32 -19.73
C SER A 288 -4.97 21.48 -18.91
N ARG A 289 -3.88 20.90 -19.42
CA ARG A 289 -2.54 20.89 -18.79
C ARG A 289 -1.51 21.75 -19.52
N THR A 290 -1.93 22.55 -20.51
CA THR A 290 -1.04 23.44 -21.31
C THR A 290 -0.22 24.42 -20.48
N ALA A 291 -0.72 24.83 -19.31
CA ALA A 291 -0.02 25.76 -18.42
C ALA A 291 1.21 25.15 -17.72
N ARG A 292 1.42 23.82 -17.78
CA ARG A 292 2.55 23.09 -17.17
C ARG A 292 2.86 23.56 -15.74
N LEU A 293 1.80 23.64 -14.94
CA LEU A 293 1.86 24.17 -13.58
C LEU A 293 2.75 23.30 -12.70
N SER A 294 3.43 23.93 -11.73
CA SER A 294 4.16 23.16 -10.72
C SER A 294 3.18 22.38 -9.82
N PRO A 295 3.61 21.26 -9.20
CA PRO A 295 2.76 20.36 -8.42
C PRO A 295 1.76 21.02 -7.43
N PRO A 296 2.13 22.05 -6.63
CA PRO A 296 1.18 22.66 -5.70
C PRO A 296 0.00 23.37 -6.39
N TYR A 297 0.24 24.03 -7.53
CA TYR A 297 -0.81 24.70 -8.29
C TYR A 297 -1.65 23.69 -9.10
N LEU A 298 -1.02 22.62 -9.58
CA LEU A 298 -1.72 21.52 -10.24
C LEU A 298 -2.77 20.91 -9.30
N ARG A 299 -2.41 20.64 -8.03
CA ARG A 299 -3.36 20.13 -7.03
C ARG A 299 -4.49 21.10 -6.76
N SER A 300 -4.20 22.37 -6.52
CA SER A 300 -5.26 23.37 -6.28
C SER A 300 -6.27 23.42 -7.44
N MET A 301 -5.78 23.33 -8.67
CA MET A 301 -6.62 23.28 -9.86
C MET A 301 -7.43 21.97 -9.95
N GLU A 302 -6.82 20.83 -9.65
CA GLU A 302 -7.49 19.52 -9.60
C GLU A 302 -8.61 19.51 -8.57
N VAL A 303 -8.34 19.93 -7.32
CA VAL A 303 -9.33 20.06 -6.25
C VAL A 303 -10.51 20.92 -6.69
N THR A 304 -10.23 22.07 -7.33
CA THR A 304 -11.27 22.96 -7.83
C THR A 304 -12.17 22.29 -8.88
N HIS A 305 -11.61 21.47 -9.78
CA HIS A 305 -12.39 20.75 -10.78
C HIS A 305 -13.16 19.58 -10.17
N LEU A 306 -12.56 18.86 -9.22
CA LEU A 306 -13.20 17.75 -8.51
C LEU A 306 -14.41 18.21 -7.70
N MET A 307 -14.27 19.30 -6.95
CA MET A 307 -15.38 19.86 -6.16
C MET A 307 -16.53 20.37 -7.03
N LYS A 308 -16.25 20.82 -8.27
CA LYS A 308 -17.30 21.16 -9.25
C LYS A 308 -17.97 19.93 -9.85
N MET A 309 -17.24 18.82 -9.97
CA MET A 309 -17.72 17.58 -10.57
C MET A 309 -18.55 16.74 -9.60
N PHE A 310 -18.15 16.73 -8.33
CA PHE A 310 -18.81 16.03 -7.23
C PHE A 310 -19.21 17.05 -6.15
N PRO A 311 -20.24 17.87 -6.41
CA PRO A 311 -20.65 18.90 -5.47
C PRO A 311 -21.36 18.27 -4.26
N SER A 312 -21.09 18.80 -3.06
CA SER A 312 -21.52 18.21 -1.78
C SER A 312 -23.03 18.29 -1.50
N ASP A 313 -23.77 19.05 -2.30
CA ASP A 313 -25.23 19.17 -2.24
C ASP A 313 -25.97 18.00 -2.90
N VAL A 314 -25.26 17.16 -3.66
CA VAL A 314 -25.81 15.97 -4.32
C VAL A 314 -25.46 14.71 -3.54
N ASN A 315 -26.47 13.94 -3.15
CA ASN A 315 -26.26 12.71 -2.36
C ASN A 315 -25.86 11.49 -3.21
N ASP A 316 -26.16 11.50 -4.52
CA ASP A 316 -25.90 10.36 -5.41
C ASP A 316 -25.10 10.81 -6.65
N HIS A 317 -23.86 10.33 -6.74
CA HIS A 317 -22.95 10.59 -7.85
C HIS A 317 -22.75 9.37 -8.78
N SER A 318 -23.49 8.28 -8.57
CA SER A 318 -23.32 7.00 -9.30
C SER A 318 -23.27 7.18 -10.82
N ARG A 319 -24.20 7.95 -11.39
CA ARG A 319 -24.24 8.22 -12.83
C ARG A 319 -22.96 8.90 -13.34
N LYS A 320 -22.40 9.84 -12.58
CA LYS A 320 -21.19 10.58 -12.97
C LYS A 320 -19.95 9.68 -12.90
N VAL A 321 -19.89 8.84 -11.86
CA VAL A 321 -18.87 7.79 -11.73
C VAL A 321 -18.93 6.85 -12.93
N SER A 322 -20.10 6.33 -13.30
CA SER A 322 -20.26 5.45 -14.47
C SER A 322 -19.92 6.13 -15.80
N GLU A 323 -20.25 7.42 -15.96
CA GLU A 323 -19.87 8.19 -17.15
C GLU A 323 -18.35 8.30 -17.31
N LEU A 324 -17.63 8.59 -16.22
CA LEU A 324 -16.16 8.64 -16.22
C LEU A 324 -15.52 7.28 -16.50
N GLN A 325 -16.10 6.19 -15.95
CA GLN A 325 -15.65 4.83 -16.23
C GLN A 325 -15.73 4.53 -17.74
N LEU A 326 -16.83 4.91 -18.41
CA LEU A 326 -16.98 4.75 -19.86
C LEU A 326 -15.95 5.57 -20.67
N TYR A 327 -15.62 6.78 -20.25
CA TYR A 327 -14.57 7.57 -20.90
C TYR A 327 -13.19 6.93 -20.73
N MET A 328 -12.89 6.39 -19.55
CA MET A 328 -11.63 5.69 -19.28
C MET A 328 -11.52 4.40 -20.11
N GLU A 329 -12.60 3.63 -20.22
CA GLU A 329 -12.70 2.43 -21.07
C GLU A 329 -12.45 2.76 -22.55
N GLY A 330 -13.15 3.75 -23.09
CA GLY A 330 -12.99 4.18 -24.48
C GLY A 330 -11.56 4.69 -24.75
N SER A 331 -11.00 5.46 -23.82
CA SER A 331 -9.62 5.92 -23.92
C SER A 331 -8.61 4.77 -23.90
N CYS A 332 -8.81 3.76 -23.05
CA CYS A 332 -7.95 2.58 -22.99
C CYS A 332 -7.96 1.83 -24.33
N GLU A 333 -9.14 1.54 -24.90
CA GLU A 333 -9.27 0.79 -26.15
C GLU A 333 -8.53 1.47 -27.32
N GLU A 334 -8.68 2.78 -27.45
CA GLU A 334 -7.99 3.54 -28.50
C GLU A 334 -6.48 3.65 -28.27
N ASN A 335 -6.04 3.88 -27.03
CA ASN A 335 -4.61 3.97 -26.68
C ASN A 335 -3.89 2.64 -26.88
N LYS A 336 -4.54 1.53 -26.48
CA LYS A 336 -4.05 0.17 -26.68
C LYS A 336 -3.69 -0.10 -28.13
N GLY A 337 -4.56 0.30 -29.07
CA GLY A 337 -4.33 0.08 -30.51
C GLY A 337 -3.06 0.75 -31.04
N ILE A 338 -2.66 1.89 -30.47
CA ILE A 338 -1.44 2.61 -30.83
C ILE A 338 -0.21 1.94 -30.21
N VAL A 339 -0.26 1.63 -28.91
CA VAL A 339 0.85 0.98 -28.21
C VAL A 339 1.14 -0.42 -28.78
N LEU A 340 0.09 -1.19 -29.12
CA LEU A 340 0.25 -2.48 -29.82
C LEU A 340 0.95 -2.33 -31.17
N ALA A 341 0.56 -1.35 -31.99
CA ALA A 341 1.21 -1.12 -33.29
C ALA A 341 2.71 -0.79 -33.13
N LEU A 342 3.07 -0.05 -32.08
CA LEU A 342 4.47 0.25 -31.75
C LEU A 342 5.24 -1.00 -31.26
N LEU A 343 4.61 -1.88 -30.48
CA LEU A 343 5.23 -3.12 -30.00
C LEU A 343 5.38 -4.18 -31.11
N GLU A 344 4.44 -4.24 -32.05
CA GLU A 344 4.48 -5.19 -33.18
C GLU A 344 5.63 -4.86 -34.15
N ASN A 345 5.91 -3.57 -34.37
CA ASN A 345 6.98 -3.14 -35.25
C ASN A 345 8.38 -3.30 -34.62
N LYS A 346 9.31 -3.94 -35.35
CA LYS A 346 10.67 -4.24 -34.86
C LYS A 346 11.49 -3.00 -34.47
N VAL A 347 11.28 -1.87 -35.14
CA VAL A 347 12.06 -0.63 -34.92
C VAL A 347 11.65 0.06 -33.62
N SER A 348 10.34 0.14 -33.36
CA SER A 348 9.80 0.83 -32.18
C SER A 348 9.68 -0.04 -30.93
N ARG A 349 9.75 -1.37 -31.07
CA ARG A 349 9.47 -2.30 -29.97
C ARG A 349 10.29 -2.06 -28.72
N LEU A 350 11.63 -2.07 -28.83
CA LEU A 350 12.50 -1.92 -27.68
C LEU A 350 12.36 -0.52 -27.03
N PRO A 351 12.36 0.59 -27.79
CA PRO A 351 12.13 1.92 -27.21
C PRO A 351 10.74 2.08 -26.57
N THR A 352 9.72 1.40 -27.09
CA THR A 352 8.39 1.38 -26.46
C THR A 352 8.44 0.63 -25.13
N LEU A 353 9.12 -0.52 -25.07
CA LEU A 353 9.33 -1.25 -23.82
C LEU A 353 10.12 -0.41 -22.80
N GLN A 354 11.18 0.28 -23.24
CA GLN A 354 11.96 1.18 -22.40
C GLN A 354 11.11 2.34 -21.87
N PHE A 355 10.26 2.95 -22.69
CA PHE A 355 9.31 3.96 -22.24
C PHE A 355 8.38 3.43 -21.14
N LEU A 356 7.75 2.27 -21.35
CA LEU A 356 6.84 1.67 -20.36
C LEU A 356 7.58 1.32 -19.06
N GLY A 357 8.79 0.77 -19.18
CA GLY A 357 9.67 0.46 -18.06
C GLY A 357 10.06 1.69 -17.25
N ALA A 358 10.55 2.73 -17.93
CA ALA A 358 10.93 3.99 -17.32
C ALA A 358 9.74 4.70 -16.67
N ALA A 359 8.55 4.65 -17.28
CA ALA A 359 7.34 5.20 -16.68
C ALA A 359 7.02 4.56 -15.33
N LEU A 360 7.18 3.23 -15.20
CA LEU A 360 6.97 2.53 -13.93
C LEU A 360 8.14 2.73 -12.94
N ARG A 361 9.38 2.83 -13.42
CA ARG A 361 10.57 3.09 -12.59
C ARG A 361 10.53 4.48 -11.96
N LEU A 362 10.26 5.52 -12.76
CA LEU A 362 10.12 6.90 -12.30
C LEU A 362 8.91 7.11 -11.38
N ASN A 363 7.96 6.17 -11.39
CA ASN A 363 6.80 6.13 -10.49
C ASN A 363 6.91 5.03 -9.41
N ALA A 364 8.10 4.48 -9.14
CA ALA A 364 8.26 3.46 -8.09
C ALA A 364 7.86 3.97 -6.70
N GLY A 365 8.00 5.28 -6.44
CA GLY A 365 7.57 5.92 -5.21
C GLY A 365 6.07 6.23 -5.13
N HIS A 366 5.24 5.87 -6.11
CA HIS A 366 3.82 6.25 -6.15
C HIS A 366 3.03 5.73 -4.95
N THR A 367 3.35 4.52 -4.45
CA THR A 367 2.77 3.93 -3.23
C THR A 367 3.09 4.75 -1.98
N LYS A 368 4.35 5.20 -1.81
CA LYS A 368 4.80 6.01 -0.68
C LYS A 368 4.33 7.48 -0.76
N THR A 369 4.25 8.02 -1.98
CA THR A 369 4.03 9.47 -2.23
C THR A 369 2.57 9.88 -2.37
N MET A 370 1.63 8.94 -2.60
CA MET A 370 0.19 9.21 -2.47
C MET A 370 -0.14 9.85 -1.12
N ASN A 371 0.60 9.47 -0.07
CA ASN A 371 0.44 9.93 1.30
C ASN A 371 1.24 11.21 1.65
N ALA A 372 2.23 11.59 0.83
CA ALA A 372 3.23 12.64 1.17
C ALA A 372 3.16 13.90 0.29
N HIS A 373 2.05 14.14 -0.41
CA HIS A 373 1.78 15.34 -1.22
C HIS A 373 2.73 15.64 -2.41
N LEU A 374 3.74 14.80 -2.69
CA LEU A 374 4.64 14.91 -3.84
C LEU A 374 4.05 14.16 -5.04
N LEU A 375 3.69 14.88 -6.11
CA LEU A 375 3.17 14.26 -7.34
C LEU A 375 4.33 13.84 -8.25
N LEU A 376 4.47 12.52 -8.49
CA LEU A 376 5.31 11.96 -9.55
C LEU A 376 4.59 12.11 -10.90
N SER A 377 3.79 11.13 -11.33
CA SER A 377 2.82 11.27 -12.44
C SER A 377 1.38 11.37 -11.94
N SER A 378 0.46 11.82 -12.80
CA SER A 378 -0.96 11.92 -12.49
C SER A 378 -1.63 10.54 -12.34
N ARG A 379 -2.69 10.47 -11.52
CA ARG A 379 -3.51 9.24 -11.34
C ARG A 379 -4.08 8.76 -12.67
N PHE A 380 -4.46 9.68 -13.55
CA PHE A 380 -4.97 9.38 -14.90
C PHE A 380 -3.94 8.66 -15.77
N PHE A 381 -2.71 9.19 -15.81
CA PHE A 381 -1.60 8.57 -16.54
C PHE A 381 -1.33 7.16 -16.02
N MET A 382 -1.22 6.97 -14.70
CA MET A 382 -0.94 5.66 -14.11
C MET A 382 -2.06 4.65 -14.36
N CYS A 383 -3.33 5.06 -14.26
CA CYS A 383 -4.47 4.19 -14.60
C CYS A 383 -4.48 3.79 -16.07
N GLN A 384 -4.37 4.76 -17.00
CA GLN A 384 -4.36 4.47 -18.44
C GLN A 384 -3.16 3.60 -18.84
N LEU A 385 -1.98 3.85 -18.25
CA LEU A 385 -0.78 3.03 -18.45
C LEU A 385 -1.03 1.59 -18.01
N ASN A 386 -1.58 1.38 -16.81
CA ASN A 386 -1.89 0.04 -16.31
C ASN A 386 -2.94 -0.69 -17.14
N ASP A 387 -4.03 -0.02 -17.48
CA ASP A 387 -5.11 -0.64 -18.25
C ASP A 387 -4.61 -1.06 -19.65
N VAL A 388 -3.86 -0.18 -20.33
CA VAL A 388 -3.27 -0.50 -21.63
C VAL A 388 -2.29 -1.67 -21.54
N ILE A 389 -1.35 -1.65 -20.59
CA ILE A 389 -0.38 -2.76 -20.42
C ILE A 389 -1.13 -4.06 -20.07
N THR A 390 -2.15 -4.00 -19.21
CA THR A 390 -2.97 -5.14 -18.81
C THR A 390 -3.63 -5.78 -20.03
N GLU A 391 -4.29 -4.99 -20.88
CA GLU A 391 -4.94 -5.51 -22.09
C GLU A 391 -3.95 -6.14 -23.08
N ILE A 392 -2.76 -5.58 -23.20
CA ILE A 392 -1.69 -6.10 -24.06
C ILE A 392 -1.13 -7.42 -23.52
N ALA A 393 -1.09 -7.59 -22.20
CA ALA A 393 -0.57 -8.79 -21.55
C ALA A 393 -1.57 -9.96 -21.55
N LEU A 394 -2.87 -9.69 -21.53
CA LEU A 394 -3.92 -10.73 -21.44
C LEU A 394 -3.78 -11.88 -22.46
N PRO A 395 -3.52 -11.65 -23.76
CA PRO A 395 -3.36 -12.73 -24.74
C PRO A 395 -2.18 -13.68 -24.44
N LEU A 396 -1.23 -13.27 -23.60
CA LEU A 396 -0.05 -14.06 -23.21
C LEU A 396 -0.41 -15.13 -22.16
N LEU A 397 -1.52 -14.99 -21.44
CA LEU A 397 -1.89 -15.82 -20.29
C LEU A 397 -2.73 -17.06 -20.66
N LYS A 398 -2.45 -17.70 -21.79
CA LYS A 398 -3.16 -18.93 -22.19
C LYS A 398 -2.84 -20.07 -21.22
N LYS A 399 -3.87 -20.74 -20.69
CA LYS A 399 -3.69 -21.86 -19.75
C LYS A 399 -3.09 -23.10 -20.45
N PRO A 400 -2.14 -23.81 -19.80
CA PRO A 400 -1.46 -23.48 -18.54
C PRO A 400 -0.29 -22.49 -18.72
N CYS A 401 -0.13 -21.55 -17.77
CA CYS A 401 0.92 -20.54 -17.80
C CYS A 401 2.27 -21.12 -17.33
N ASN A 402 3.10 -21.60 -18.26
CA ASN A 402 4.32 -22.35 -17.96
C ASN A 402 5.51 -21.42 -17.58
N THR A 403 6.29 -21.77 -16.54
CA THR A 403 7.50 -21.03 -16.08
C THR A 403 8.58 -20.93 -17.15
N SER A 404 8.62 -21.86 -18.11
CA SER A 404 9.52 -21.77 -19.28
C SER A 404 9.20 -20.58 -20.19
N THR A 405 7.95 -20.09 -20.18
CA THR A 405 7.53 -18.94 -20.98
C THR A 405 7.89 -17.62 -20.29
N PHE A 406 7.82 -17.61 -18.94
CA PHE A 406 8.12 -16.46 -18.09
C PHE A 406 9.09 -16.90 -16.99
N PRO A 407 10.40 -16.91 -17.25
CA PRO A 407 11.37 -17.40 -16.29
C PRO A 407 11.48 -16.44 -15.09
N PRO A 408 11.48 -16.93 -13.84
CA PRO A 408 11.69 -16.09 -12.66
C PRO A 408 13.04 -15.37 -12.67
N SER A 409 14.05 -15.92 -13.35
CA SER A 409 15.38 -15.29 -13.47
C SER A 409 15.35 -13.90 -14.10
N TYR A 410 14.32 -13.58 -14.90
CA TYR A 410 14.12 -12.25 -15.49
C TYR A 410 14.08 -11.11 -14.46
N VAL A 411 13.61 -11.39 -13.23
CA VAL A 411 13.48 -10.40 -12.15
C VAL A 411 14.60 -10.51 -11.12
N LEU A 412 15.48 -11.50 -11.28
CA LEU A 412 16.57 -11.79 -10.35
C LEU A 412 17.92 -11.37 -10.93
N GLU A 413 18.06 -11.34 -12.25
CA GLU A 413 19.25 -10.90 -12.98
C GLU A 413 19.26 -9.36 -13.14
N ASP A 414 20.41 -8.74 -12.88
CA ASP A 414 20.66 -7.35 -13.31
C ASP A 414 21.01 -7.35 -14.80
N LEU A 415 20.10 -6.81 -15.62
CA LEU A 415 20.28 -6.72 -17.08
C LEU A 415 21.04 -5.45 -17.48
N GLY A 416 21.52 -4.65 -16.53
CA GLY A 416 22.25 -3.42 -16.76
C GLY A 416 21.47 -2.44 -17.66
N GLY A 417 22.11 -1.95 -18.73
CA GLY A 417 21.52 -0.97 -19.65
C GLY A 417 20.34 -1.47 -20.50
N ASP A 418 20.09 -2.78 -20.54
CA ASP A 418 18.96 -3.39 -21.27
C ASP A 418 17.76 -3.71 -20.35
N THR A 419 17.81 -3.28 -19.09
CA THR A 419 16.75 -3.51 -18.11
C THR A 419 15.47 -2.74 -18.48
N VAL A 420 14.41 -3.48 -18.78
CA VAL A 420 13.07 -2.92 -19.04
C VAL A 420 12.22 -2.84 -17.78
N VAL A 421 12.28 -3.85 -16.91
CA VAL A 421 11.52 -3.90 -15.65
C VAL A 421 12.53 -3.92 -14.50
N ASP A 422 12.51 -2.89 -13.67
CA ASP A 422 13.51 -2.69 -12.62
C ASP A 422 12.85 -2.47 -11.27
N PHE A 423 12.89 -3.44 -10.36
CA PHE A 423 12.29 -3.34 -9.01
C PHE A 423 13.06 -2.47 -8.02
N GLY A 424 14.26 -2.01 -8.38
CA GLY A 424 15.15 -1.25 -7.51
C GLY A 424 15.98 -2.15 -6.58
N GLU A 425 17.07 -1.59 -6.07
CA GLU A 425 18.01 -2.28 -5.18
C GLU A 425 17.40 -2.54 -3.80
N ASP A 426 16.61 -1.58 -3.28
CA ASP A 426 15.94 -1.66 -1.96
C ASP A 426 14.61 -2.44 -1.98
N VAL A 427 14.38 -3.30 -2.98
CA VAL A 427 13.10 -4.02 -3.07
C VAL A 427 12.97 -5.08 -1.99
N GLU A 428 11.84 -5.06 -1.28
CA GLU A 428 11.49 -6.13 -0.35
C GLU A 428 11.29 -7.45 -1.11
N ARG A 429 12.05 -8.48 -0.72
CA ARG A 429 11.94 -9.84 -1.28
C ARG A 429 11.15 -10.77 -0.36
N ILE A 430 10.70 -11.92 -0.87
CA ILE A 430 9.84 -12.85 -0.12
C ILE A 430 10.52 -13.33 1.16
N ALA A 431 11.74 -13.83 1.09
CA ALA A 431 12.55 -14.10 2.27
C ALA A 431 13.31 -12.83 2.70
N HIS A 432 13.54 -12.67 4.01
CA HIS A 432 14.32 -11.56 4.53
C HIS A 432 15.77 -11.68 4.05
N PHE A 433 16.22 -10.69 3.27
CA PHE A 433 17.62 -10.48 2.93
C PHE A 433 18.03 -9.14 3.52
N GLY A 434 18.97 -9.19 4.47
CA GLY A 434 19.70 -8.02 4.98
C GLY A 434 21.13 -8.04 4.45
N SER A 435 21.99 -7.22 5.03
CA SER A 435 23.43 -7.10 4.69
C SER A 435 24.25 -8.39 4.76
N GLU A 436 23.69 -9.49 5.27
CA GLU A 436 24.39 -10.75 5.52
C GLU A 436 24.21 -11.82 4.42
N ARG A 437 23.29 -11.63 3.46
CA ARG A 437 23.07 -12.57 2.36
C ARG A 437 22.88 -11.84 1.03
N ASP A 438 23.93 -11.82 0.22
CA ASP A 438 23.85 -11.31 -1.15
C ASP A 438 22.93 -12.15 -2.03
N LEU A 439 22.36 -11.53 -3.06
CA LEU A 439 21.64 -12.24 -4.11
C LEU A 439 22.56 -13.27 -4.77
N PRO A 440 22.10 -14.51 -5.04
CA PRO A 440 22.86 -15.46 -5.82
C PRO A 440 23.23 -14.86 -7.16
N LEU A 441 24.46 -15.10 -7.60
CA LEU A 441 24.89 -14.73 -8.94
C LEU A 441 24.16 -15.60 -9.96
N PHE A 442 23.05 -15.09 -10.49
CA PHE A 442 22.35 -15.71 -11.62
C PHE A 442 23.19 -15.53 -12.89
N GLN A 443 23.33 -16.59 -13.68
CA GLN A 443 24.10 -16.52 -14.93
C GLN A 443 23.39 -15.59 -15.91
N PRO A 444 24.11 -14.67 -16.58
CA PRO A 444 23.49 -13.79 -17.56
C PRO A 444 22.87 -14.61 -18.70
N PRO A 445 21.76 -14.15 -19.27
CA PRO A 445 21.01 -14.95 -20.22
C PRO A 445 21.82 -15.07 -21.52
N GLN A 446 21.84 -16.28 -22.10
CA GLN A 446 22.58 -16.55 -23.35
C GLN A 446 22.01 -15.76 -24.55
N ALA A 447 20.77 -15.26 -24.45
CA ALA A 447 20.06 -14.48 -25.45
C ALA A 447 19.11 -13.47 -24.78
N PRO A 448 18.81 -12.32 -25.42
CA PRO A 448 17.86 -11.35 -24.87
C PRO A 448 16.47 -11.95 -24.70
N PHE A 449 15.78 -11.54 -23.64
CA PHE A 449 14.43 -12.03 -23.35
C PHE A 449 13.43 -11.66 -24.45
N LYS A 450 12.40 -12.50 -24.60
CA LYS A 450 11.33 -12.24 -25.56
C LYS A 450 10.51 -11.02 -25.10
N PRO A 451 9.97 -10.22 -26.03
CA PRO A 451 9.05 -9.11 -25.71
C PRO A 451 7.88 -9.49 -24.81
N SER A 452 7.38 -10.73 -24.94
CA SER A 452 6.31 -11.26 -24.09
C SER A 452 6.69 -11.34 -22.61
N VAL A 453 7.96 -11.60 -22.30
CA VAL A 453 8.46 -11.66 -20.91
C VAL A 453 8.44 -10.27 -20.29
N HIS A 454 8.99 -9.27 -21.00
CA HIS A 454 8.94 -7.88 -20.57
C HIS A 454 7.50 -7.41 -20.32
N ILE A 455 6.58 -7.67 -21.25
CA ILE A 455 5.18 -7.27 -21.14
C ILE A 455 4.50 -7.91 -19.92
N PHE A 456 4.75 -9.19 -19.64
CA PHE A 456 4.18 -9.88 -18.47
C PHE A 456 4.58 -9.19 -17.16
N PHE A 457 5.88 -8.93 -16.96
CA PHE A 457 6.37 -8.30 -15.73
C PHE A 457 6.07 -6.79 -15.66
N LEU A 458 6.03 -6.08 -16.79
CA LEU A 458 5.49 -4.71 -16.86
C LEU A 458 4.03 -4.67 -16.39
N ALA A 459 3.22 -5.64 -16.81
CA ALA A 459 1.82 -5.73 -16.43
C ALA A 459 1.66 -5.97 -14.93
N ALA A 460 2.35 -6.98 -14.39
CA ALA A 460 2.35 -7.29 -12.95
C ALA A 460 2.79 -6.10 -12.11
N ARG A 461 3.88 -5.43 -12.51
CA ARG A 461 4.39 -4.24 -11.82
C ARG A 461 3.44 -3.06 -11.90
N SER A 462 2.86 -2.81 -13.09
CA SER A 462 1.95 -1.68 -13.29
C SER A 462 0.71 -1.79 -12.38
N LEU A 463 0.21 -3.01 -12.13
CA LEU A 463 -0.92 -3.24 -11.23
C LEU A 463 -0.58 -2.83 -9.79
N ALA A 464 0.63 -3.12 -9.32
CA ALA A 464 1.07 -2.75 -7.96
C ALA A 464 1.17 -1.23 -7.79
N LEU A 465 1.80 -0.55 -8.76
CA LEU A 465 2.07 0.88 -8.69
C LEU A 465 0.87 1.78 -9.02
N SER A 466 -0.22 1.22 -9.57
CA SER A 466 -1.42 1.99 -9.94
C SER A 466 -2.66 1.51 -9.21
N ALA A 467 -3.29 0.43 -9.67
CA ALA A 467 -4.50 -0.13 -9.09
C ALA A 467 -4.31 -0.33 -7.59
N GLY A 468 -3.27 -1.08 -7.18
CA GLY A 468 -2.89 -1.33 -5.78
C GLY A 468 -2.79 -0.06 -4.93
N ALA A 469 -1.97 0.90 -5.36
CA ALA A 469 -1.78 2.18 -4.67
C ALA A 469 -3.08 3.01 -4.54
N LEU A 470 -3.92 2.99 -5.57
CA LEU A 470 -5.20 3.70 -5.57
C LEU A 470 -6.23 3.02 -4.66
N ILE A 471 -6.17 1.69 -4.49
CA ILE A 471 -7.01 0.96 -3.51
C ILE A 471 -6.75 1.47 -2.11
N GLU A 472 -5.48 1.45 -1.73
CA GLU A 472 -5.03 1.82 -0.40
C GLU A 472 -5.39 3.29 -0.11
N ALA A 473 -5.19 4.18 -1.10
CA ALA A 473 -5.61 5.56 -1.01
C ALA A 473 -7.14 5.71 -0.83
N ARG A 474 -7.97 4.90 -1.51
CA ARG A 474 -9.42 4.92 -1.35
C ARG A 474 -9.86 4.54 0.06
N GLU A 475 -9.30 3.47 0.61
CA GLU A 475 -9.62 2.98 1.95
C GLU A 475 -9.17 3.97 3.04
N GLN A 476 -8.01 4.60 2.85
CA GLN A 476 -7.54 5.68 3.70
C GLN A 476 -8.49 6.88 3.64
N LEU A 477 -8.89 7.33 2.44
CA LEU A 477 -9.84 8.45 2.26
C LEU A 477 -11.20 8.16 2.88
N GLU A 478 -11.66 6.90 2.85
CA GLU A 478 -12.88 6.48 3.52
C GLU A 478 -12.76 6.59 5.04
N ARG A 479 -11.66 6.10 5.63
CA ARG A 479 -11.37 6.26 7.06
C ARG A 479 -11.26 7.74 7.46
N ASP A 480 -10.55 8.52 6.65
CA ASP A 480 -10.35 9.95 6.89
C ASP A 480 -11.69 10.69 6.83
N SER A 481 -12.56 10.40 5.86
CA SER A 481 -13.87 11.06 5.74
C SER A 481 -14.76 10.92 6.99
N MET A 482 -14.57 9.82 7.75
CA MET A 482 -15.30 9.52 8.97
C MET A 482 -14.67 10.11 10.24
N HIS A 483 -13.52 10.79 10.12
CA HIS A 483 -12.83 11.38 11.26
C HIS A 483 -13.65 12.55 11.86
N PRO A 484 -13.86 12.57 13.19
CA PRO A 484 -14.77 13.52 13.85
C PRO A 484 -14.28 14.98 13.78
N ASN A 485 -12.97 15.20 13.69
CA ASN A 485 -12.36 16.54 13.75
C ASN A 485 -12.23 17.27 12.38
N LEU A 486 -12.72 16.70 11.28
CA LEU A 486 -12.60 17.33 9.95
C LEU A 486 -13.67 18.39 9.70
N SER A 487 -13.29 19.50 9.07
CA SER A 487 -14.25 20.49 8.59
C SER A 487 -15.15 19.93 7.48
N PRO A 488 -16.37 20.45 7.27
CA PRO A 488 -17.26 20.00 6.21
C PRO A 488 -16.63 20.08 4.81
N GLU A 489 -15.81 21.10 4.53
CA GLU A 489 -15.11 21.26 3.26
C GLU A 489 -14.05 20.18 3.06
N GLN A 490 -13.26 19.88 4.09
CA GLN A 490 -12.26 18.81 4.03
C GLN A 490 -12.92 17.44 3.85
N ARG A 491 -14.02 17.17 4.57
CA ARG A 491 -14.79 15.93 4.39
C ARG A 491 -15.35 15.81 2.98
N ALA A 492 -15.91 16.88 2.43
CA ALA A 492 -16.40 16.90 1.06
C ALA A 492 -15.28 16.65 0.03
N HIS A 493 -14.08 17.19 0.28
CA HIS A 493 -12.91 16.91 -0.55
C HIS A 493 -12.50 15.43 -0.50
N CYS A 494 -12.42 14.82 0.69
CA CYS A 494 -12.12 13.38 0.83
C CYS A 494 -13.14 12.52 0.07
N ILE A 495 -14.43 12.86 0.17
CA ILE A 495 -15.49 12.15 -0.56
C ILE A 495 -15.32 12.31 -2.08
N ALA A 496 -15.07 13.52 -2.57
CA ALA A 496 -14.85 13.78 -3.99
C ALA A 496 -13.61 13.04 -4.54
N GLU A 497 -12.51 12.99 -3.78
CA GLU A 497 -11.33 12.19 -4.15
C GLU A 497 -11.64 10.69 -4.17
N LYS A 498 -12.37 10.19 -3.17
CA LYS A 498 -12.81 8.78 -3.13
C LYS A 498 -13.61 8.41 -4.39
N LEU A 499 -14.59 9.24 -4.75
CA LEU A 499 -15.44 9.06 -5.94
C LEU A 499 -14.63 9.12 -7.25
N LEU A 500 -13.59 9.96 -7.31
CA LEU A 500 -12.68 9.97 -8.45
C LEU A 500 -11.95 8.63 -8.58
N ILE A 501 -11.39 8.10 -7.48
CA ILE A 501 -10.68 6.82 -7.52
C ILE A 501 -11.62 5.69 -7.93
N GLU A 502 -12.85 5.67 -7.41
CA GLU A 502 -13.91 4.74 -7.84
C GLU A 502 -14.25 4.88 -9.33
N SER A 503 -14.16 6.09 -9.87
CA SER A 503 -14.35 6.35 -11.31
C SER A 503 -13.20 5.83 -12.17
N LEU A 504 -11.96 5.92 -11.68
CA LEU A 504 -10.77 5.49 -12.43
C LEU A 504 -10.58 3.97 -12.40
N VAL A 505 -10.81 3.34 -11.25
CA VAL A 505 -10.50 1.92 -11.05
C VAL A 505 -11.77 1.05 -11.09
N GLY A 506 -12.96 1.60 -10.84
CA GLY A 506 -14.20 0.84 -10.65
C GLY A 506 -14.94 0.37 -11.92
N SER A 507 -14.36 0.53 -13.12
CA SER A 507 -14.94 -0.06 -14.35
C SER A 507 -15.04 -1.58 -14.22
N GLU A 508 -16.22 -2.14 -14.47
CA GLU A 508 -16.42 -3.59 -14.42
C GLU A 508 -15.64 -4.32 -15.52
N VAL A 509 -15.63 -3.75 -16.74
CA VAL A 509 -14.96 -4.34 -17.91
C VAL A 509 -13.45 -4.37 -17.72
N LEU A 510 -12.85 -3.26 -17.28
CA LEU A 510 -11.41 -3.19 -17.01
C LEU A 510 -11.06 -3.99 -15.74
N GLY A 511 -11.90 -3.94 -14.71
CA GLY A 511 -11.75 -4.75 -13.49
C GLY A 511 -11.65 -6.24 -13.79
N GLN A 512 -12.52 -6.78 -14.66
CA GLN A 512 -12.43 -8.18 -15.13
C GLN A 512 -11.09 -8.50 -15.79
N LYS A 513 -10.58 -7.58 -16.63
CA LYS A 513 -9.29 -7.74 -17.31
C LYS A 513 -8.16 -7.78 -16.29
N ARG A 514 -8.19 -6.91 -15.27
CA ARG A 514 -7.21 -6.91 -14.17
C ARG A 514 -7.26 -8.20 -13.35
N VAL A 515 -8.45 -8.71 -12.99
CA VAL A 515 -8.58 -10.00 -12.26
C VAL A 515 -8.03 -11.17 -13.07
N ARG A 516 -8.31 -11.22 -14.38
CA ARG A 516 -7.73 -12.28 -15.24
C ARG A 516 -6.22 -12.23 -15.28
N LEU A 517 -5.63 -11.03 -15.32
CA LEU A 517 -4.18 -10.84 -15.23
C LEU A 517 -3.66 -11.32 -13.87
N LEU A 518 -4.27 -10.91 -12.76
CA LEU A 518 -3.92 -11.34 -11.40
C LEU A 518 -3.99 -12.86 -11.25
N ASN A 519 -5.02 -13.51 -11.80
CA ASN A 519 -5.15 -14.97 -11.78
C ASN A 519 -4.08 -15.67 -12.64
N GLY A 520 -3.63 -15.04 -13.73
CA GLY A 520 -2.48 -15.48 -14.50
C GLY A 520 -1.16 -15.37 -13.72
N VAL A 521 -0.94 -14.25 -13.04
CA VAL A 521 0.23 -14.03 -12.15
C VAL A 521 0.21 -15.03 -10.99
N ALA A 522 -0.95 -15.27 -10.37
CA ALA A 522 -1.12 -16.27 -9.32
C ALA A 522 -0.77 -17.68 -9.80
N GLY A 523 -1.22 -18.05 -11.01
CA GLY A 523 -0.87 -19.33 -11.63
C GLY A 523 0.63 -19.46 -11.91
N TRP A 524 1.27 -18.37 -12.32
CA TRP A 524 2.73 -18.33 -12.47
C TRP A 524 3.46 -18.51 -11.13
N LEU A 525 3.04 -17.81 -10.07
CA LEU A 525 3.61 -17.93 -8.72
C LEU A 525 3.50 -19.38 -8.20
N LEU A 526 2.32 -20.00 -8.33
CA LEU A 526 2.10 -21.41 -7.94
C LEU A 526 3.06 -22.37 -8.66
N ASN A 527 3.33 -22.12 -9.94
CA ASN A 527 4.29 -22.92 -10.71
C ASN A 527 5.74 -22.66 -10.29
N VAL A 528 6.11 -21.44 -9.90
CA VAL A 528 7.44 -21.14 -9.33
C VAL A 528 7.64 -21.84 -7.98
N MET A 529 6.60 -21.90 -7.16
CA MET A 529 6.62 -22.63 -5.87
C MET A 529 6.72 -24.15 -6.03
N GLY A 530 6.40 -24.69 -7.22
CA GLY A 530 6.40 -26.13 -7.47
C GLY A 530 5.26 -26.88 -6.77
N VAL A 531 4.08 -26.25 -6.66
CA VAL A 531 2.91 -26.84 -6.00
C VAL A 531 2.43 -28.08 -6.76
N SER A 532 2.17 -29.18 -6.03
CA SER A 532 1.62 -30.40 -6.60
C SER A 532 0.15 -30.25 -7.04
N GLU A 533 -0.39 -31.20 -7.81
CA GLU A 533 -1.81 -31.17 -8.23
C GLU A 533 -2.79 -31.21 -7.05
N ASP A 534 -2.35 -31.71 -5.90
CA ASP A 534 -3.13 -31.81 -4.66
C ASP A 534 -2.94 -30.59 -3.74
N GLY A 535 -2.19 -29.57 -4.17
CA GLY A 535 -1.97 -28.34 -3.40
C GLY A 535 -0.90 -28.47 -2.31
N THR A 536 -0.10 -29.53 -2.33
CA THR A 536 0.98 -29.75 -1.37
C THR A 536 2.29 -29.12 -1.84
N LEU A 537 3.06 -28.62 -0.88
CA LEU A 537 4.37 -27.99 -1.10
C LEU A 537 5.50 -28.89 -0.60
N ALA A 538 6.69 -28.73 -1.19
CA ALA A 538 7.92 -29.29 -0.65
C ALA A 538 8.25 -28.65 0.71
N PRO A 539 8.94 -29.34 1.64
CA PRO A 539 9.22 -28.83 2.97
C PRO A 539 10.06 -27.54 2.98
N SER A 540 10.93 -27.35 1.98
CA SER A 540 11.71 -26.13 1.77
C SER A 540 11.29 -25.45 0.47
N PRO A 541 11.22 -24.10 0.44
CA PRO A 541 10.90 -23.37 -0.78
C PRO A 541 12.00 -23.53 -1.85
N PRO A 542 11.64 -23.48 -3.14
CA PRO A 542 12.62 -23.43 -4.22
C PRO A 542 13.48 -22.16 -4.13
N GLU A 543 14.77 -22.27 -4.44
CA GLU A 543 15.70 -21.14 -4.41
C GLU A 543 15.18 -19.90 -5.15
N PRO A 544 14.65 -19.97 -6.40
CA PRO A 544 14.15 -18.78 -7.10
C PRO A 544 12.98 -18.08 -6.42
N TRP A 545 12.18 -18.80 -5.61
CA TRP A 545 11.03 -18.24 -4.90
C TRP A 545 11.47 -17.28 -3.80
N GLU A 546 12.49 -17.65 -3.02
CA GLU A 546 12.96 -16.85 -1.89
C GLU A 546 13.39 -15.44 -2.31
N TYR A 547 13.94 -15.29 -3.52
CA TYR A 547 14.46 -14.04 -4.05
C TYR A 547 13.45 -13.21 -4.85
N LEU A 548 12.22 -13.68 -5.07
CA LEU A 548 11.26 -12.87 -5.83
C LEU A 548 10.92 -11.57 -5.08
N PRO A 549 10.66 -10.45 -5.81
CA PRO A 549 10.07 -9.27 -5.21
C PRO A 549 8.72 -9.58 -4.57
N GLN A 550 8.56 -9.20 -3.30
CA GLN A 550 7.33 -9.46 -2.54
C GLN A 550 6.11 -8.78 -3.19
N GLN A 551 6.32 -7.62 -3.83
CA GLN A 551 5.28 -6.88 -4.54
C GLN A 551 4.51 -7.72 -5.58
N LEU A 552 5.13 -8.77 -6.15
CA LEU A 552 4.46 -9.69 -7.07
C LEU A 552 3.42 -10.59 -6.38
N VAL A 553 3.63 -10.90 -5.10
CA VAL A 553 2.67 -11.62 -4.25
C VAL A 553 1.63 -10.64 -3.71
N ASP A 554 2.06 -9.49 -3.18
CA ASP A 554 1.18 -8.48 -2.59
C ASP A 554 0.13 -7.98 -3.60
N VAL A 555 0.52 -7.76 -4.86
CA VAL A 555 -0.40 -7.29 -5.90
C VAL A 555 -1.53 -8.29 -6.18
N VAL A 556 -1.28 -9.60 -6.06
CA VAL A 556 -2.31 -10.63 -6.22
C VAL A 556 -3.27 -10.65 -5.04
N ILE A 557 -2.79 -10.35 -3.83
CA ILE A 557 -3.60 -10.36 -2.62
C ILE A 557 -4.45 -9.08 -2.54
N CYS A 558 -3.80 -7.91 -2.64
CA CYS A 558 -4.47 -6.61 -2.53
C CYS A 558 -5.33 -6.28 -3.77
N GLY A 559 -4.88 -6.67 -4.97
CA GLY A 559 -5.53 -6.32 -6.23
C GLY A 559 -6.96 -6.87 -6.39
N VAL A 560 -7.35 -7.86 -5.59
CA VAL A 560 -8.66 -8.51 -5.65
C VAL A 560 -9.71 -7.76 -4.81
N GLN A 561 -9.29 -6.90 -3.87
CA GLN A 561 -10.18 -6.14 -2.99
C GLN A 561 -11.07 -5.15 -3.74
N LEU A 562 -10.73 -4.77 -4.98
CA LEU A 562 -11.41 -3.71 -5.73
C LEU A 562 -12.30 -4.13 -6.89
N VAL A 563 -12.32 -5.40 -7.27
CA VAL A 563 -13.13 -5.81 -8.43
C VAL A 563 -14.44 -6.39 -7.96
N SER A 564 -15.54 -6.08 -8.64
CA SER A 564 -16.78 -6.83 -8.46
C SER A 564 -16.48 -8.29 -8.80
N LEU A 565 -16.35 -9.15 -7.78
CA LEU A 565 -15.91 -10.54 -7.92
C LEU A 565 -16.98 -11.46 -8.53
N GLN A 566 -17.87 -10.92 -9.37
CA GLN A 566 -18.93 -11.65 -10.05
C GLN A 566 -18.41 -12.65 -11.11
N TYR A 567 -17.10 -12.94 -11.18
CA TYR A 567 -16.45 -13.64 -12.29
C TYR A 567 -15.68 -14.92 -11.93
N TYR A 568 -15.73 -15.87 -12.88
CA TYR A 568 -15.44 -17.29 -12.76
C TYR A 568 -13.96 -17.72 -12.74
N ASP A 569 -12.98 -16.82 -12.93
CA ASP A 569 -11.57 -17.21 -13.08
C ASP A 569 -10.67 -16.63 -11.97
N ILE A 570 -10.99 -16.99 -10.73
CA ILE A 570 -10.19 -16.69 -9.53
C ILE A 570 -9.53 -17.94 -8.93
N GLY A 571 -9.55 -19.07 -9.65
CA GLY A 571 -9.09 -20.37 -9.13
C GLY A 571 -7.63 -20.34 -8.67
N ASN A 572 -6.72 -19.78 -9.47
CA ASN A 572 -5.31 -19.70 -9.09
C ASN A 572 -5.10 -18.71 -7.93
N ILE A 573 -5.91 -17.66 -7.83
CA ILE A 573 -5.85 -16.70 -6.71
C ILE A 573 -6.25 -17.40 -5.41
N ILE A 574 -7.35 -18.16 -5.43
CA ILE A 574 -7.79 -18.99 -4.29
C ILE A 574 -6.70 -20.00 -3.92
N SER A 575 -6.15 -20.70 -4.92
CA SER A 575 -5.05 -21.64 -4.75
C SER A 575 -3.83 -21.00 -4.08
N LEU A 576 -3.38 -19.85 -4.58
CA LEU A 576 -2.23 -19.13 -4.02
C LEU A 576 -2.50 -18.69 -2.57
N MET A 577 -3.67 -18.11 -2.31
CA MET A 577 -4.10 -17.74 -0.96
C MET A 577 -4.04 -18.93 -0.01
N LEU A 578 -4.63 -20.08 -0.38
CA LEU A 578 -4.71 -21.26 0.50
C LEU A 578 -3.34 -21.85 0.85
N VAL A 579 -2.41 -21.81 -0.11
CA VAL A 579 -1.06 -22.36 0.04
C VAL A 579 -0.16 -21.43 0.87
N LEU A 580 -0.33 -20.12 0.73
CA LEU A 580 0.44 -19.12 1.49
C LEU A 580 -0.14 -18.86 2.89
N MET A 581 -1.46 -18.94 3.06
CA MET A 581 -2.14 -18.63 4.32
C MET A 581 -1.67 -19.55 5.45
N GLY A 582 -0.93 -18.97 6.40
CA GLY A 582 -0.37 -19.69 7.55
C GLY A 582 0.91 -20.47 7.25
N ASN A 583 1.47 -20.35 6.05
CA ASN A 583 2.73 -20.97 5.68
C ASN A 583 3.90 -20.00 5.88
N THR A 584 4.46 -19.98 7.09
CA THR A 584 5.59 -19.11 7.44
C THR A 584 6.93 -19.57 6.87
N THR A 585 7.03 -20.76 6.26
CA THR A 585 8.28 -21.21 5.63
C THR A 585 8.43 -20.65 4.23
N TYR A 586 7.37 -20.69 3.42
CA TYR A 586 7.36 -20.09 2.08
C TYR A 586 7.17 -18.58 2.12
N PHE A 587 6.53 -18.07 3.16
CA PHE A 587 6.25 -16.63 3.29
C PHE A 587 6.44 -16.18 4.75
N PRO A 588 7.66 -15.80 5.16
CA PRO A 588 8.00 -15.60 6.57
C PRO A 588 7.42 -14.34 7.21
N LYS A 589 6.92 -13.38 6.43
CA LYS A 589 6.52 -12.06 6.90
C LYS A 589 5.14 -12.05 7.55
N PRO A 590 5.02 -11.80 8.87
CA PRO A 590 3.75 -11.96 9.60
C PRO A 590 2.65 -10.97 9.18
N HIS A 591 3.02 -9.73 8.82
CA HIS A 591 2.04 -8.67 8.53
C HIS A 591 1.15 -9.02 7.32
N THR A 592 1.73 -9.60 6.27
CA THR A 592 1.01 -9.94 5.04
C THR A 592 0.02 -11.09 5.25
N HIS A 593 0.28 -12.00 6.20
CA HIS A 593 -0.68 -13.04 6.58
C HIS A 593 -1.99 -12.45 7.13
N GLY A 594 -1.94 -11.23 7.67
CA GLY A 594 -3.13 -10.49 8.12
C GLY A 594 -4.08 -10.07 7.00
N LEU A 595 -3.63 -10.06 5.74
CA LEU A 595 -4.45 -9.65 4.59
C LEU A 595 -5.38 -10.77 4.10
N PHE A 596 -4.98 -12.04 4.26
CA PHE A 596 -5.76 -13.17 3.74
C PHE A 596 -7.15 -13.33 4.37
N PRO A 597 -7.35 -13.17 5.70
CA PRO A 597 -8.67 -13.36 6.31
C PRO A 597 -9.70 -12.33 5.85
N ALA A 598 -9.30 -11.07 5.67
CA ALA A 598 -10.17 -10.03 5.14
C ALA A 598 -10.63 -10.37 3.71
N PHE A 599 -9.70 -10.82 2.87
CA PHE A 599 -10.00 -11.26 1.51
C PHE A 599 -10.93 -12.50 1.49
N LEU A 600 -10.68 -13.48 2.35
CA LEU A 600 -11.55 -14.65 2.48
C LEU A 600 -12.98 -14.25 2.87
N LEU A 601 -13.14 -13.31 3.79
CA LEU A 601 -14.46 -12.82 4.21
C LEU A 601 -15.19 -12.11 3.05
N GLN A 602 -14.46 -11.32 2.25
CA GLN A 602 -15.00 -10.71 1.03
C GLN A 602 -15.50 -11.77 0.03
N LEU A 603 -14.73 -12.85 -0.18
CA LEU A 603 -15.15 -13.96 -1.05
C LEU A 603 -16.40 -14.67 -0.53
N LEU A 604 -16.55 -14.80 0.79
CA LEU A 604 -17.71 -15.45 1.41
C LEU A 604 -18.99 -14.60 1.36
N GLN A 605 -18.88 -13.27 1.25
CA GLN A 605 -20.04 -12.37 1.12
C GLN A 605 -20.71 -12.46 -0.26
N GLY A 606 -19.95 -12.71 -1.33
CA GLY A 606 -20.50 -12.87 -2.68
C GLY A 606 -21.11 -14.27 -2.90
N ALA A 607 -22.32 -14.34 -3.45
CA ALA A 607 -23.00 -15.62 -3.68
C ALA A 607 -22.23 -16.51 -4.68
N GLU A 608 -21.79 -15.94 -5.81
CA GLU A 608 -21.06 -16.68 -6.84
C GLU A 608 -19.63 -17.03 -6.42
N THR A 609 -18.93 -16.11 -5.76
CA THR A 609 -17.58 -16.37 -5.23
C THR A 609 -17.59 -17.43 -4.15
N LYS A 610 -18.58 -17.40 -3.26
CA LYS A 610 -18.77 -18.45 -2.25
C LYS A 610 -19.02 -19.80 -2.89
N ARG A 611 -19.83 -19.85 -3.97
CA ARG A 611 -20.05 -21.09 -4.73
C ARG A 611 -18.74 -21.60 -5.35
N ALA A 612 -17.99 -20.73 -6.04
CA ALA A 612 -16.70 -21.09 -6.63
C ALA A 612 -15.67 -21.56 -5.59
N LEU A 613 -15.66 -20.93 -4.41
CA LEU A 613 -14.80 -21.30 -3.29
C LEU A 613 -15.16 -22.70 -2.75
N MET A 614 -16.44 -22.99 -2.58
CA MET A 614 -16.92 -24.30 -2.11
C MET A 614 -16.73 -25.42 -3.15
N GLU A 615 -16.74 -25.09 -4.45
CA GLU A 615 -16.42 -26.02 -5.54
C GLU A 615 -14.89 -26.27 -5.67
N HIS A 616 -14.05 -25.42 -5.07
CA HIS A 616 -12.60 -25.51 -5.22
C HIS A 616 -11.99 -26.67 -4.41
N ARG A 617 -11.29 -27.59 -5.09
CA ARG A 617 -10.72 -28.81 -4.48
C ARG A 617 -9.79 -28.52 -3.30
N TRP A 618 -8.84 -27.59 -3.45
CA TRP A 618 -7.90 -27.30 -2.37
C TRP A 618 -8.57 -26.58 -1.19
N PHE A 619 -9.68 -25.88 -1.43
CA PHE A 619 -10.40 -25.19 -0.38
C PHE A 619 -11.05 -26.21 0.55
N THR A 620 -11.79 -27.16 -0.03
CA THR A 620 -12.48 -28.19 0.76
C THR A 620 -11.52 -29.09 1.53
N GLN A 621 -10.30 -29.28 1.03
CA GLN A 621 -9.26 -30.08 1.66
C GLN A 621 -8.46 -29.34 2.74
N ASN A 622 -8.11 -28.07 2.54
CA ASN A 622 -7.08 -27.41 3.36
C ASN A 622 -7.56 -26.19 4.17
N ILE A 623 -8.78 -25.66 3.95
CA ILE A 623 -9.15 -24.35 4.51
C ILE A 623 -9.07 -24.26 6.03
N ILE A 624 -9.57 -25.27 6.76
CA ILE A 624 -9.54 -25.28 8.23
C ILE A 624 -8.09 -25.27 8.71
N ARG A 625 -7.25 -26.12 8.11
CA ARG A 625 -5.83 -26.21 8.41
C ARG A 625 -5.12 -24.88 8.16
N SER A 626 -5.32 -24.27 6.99
CA SER A 626 -4.71 -22.99 6.64
C SER A 626 -5.16 -21.86 7.57
N CYS A 627 -6.44 -21.83 7.98
CA CYS A 627 -6.94 -20.83 8.94
C CYS A 627 -6.29 -21.00 10.32
N VAL A 628 -6.16 -22.23 10.82
CA VAL A 628 -5.50 -22.55 12.09
C VAL A 628 -4.01 -22.18 12.04
N CYS A 629 -3.30 -22.56 10.97
CA CYS A 629 -1.91 -22.18 10.79
C CYS A 629 -1.73 -20.65 10.69
N CYS A 630 -2.64 -19.95 10.01
CA CYS A 630 -2.63 -18.49 9.92
C CYS A 630 -2.87 -17.84 11.30
N TYR A 631 -3.78 -18.38 12.09
CA TYR A 631 -4.04 -17.93 13.47
C TYR A 631 -2.76 -17.98 14.33
N ILE A 632 -1.99 -19.05 14.20
CA ILE A 632 -0.71 -19.24 14.88
C ILE A 632 0.36 -18.30 14.32
N ALA A 633 0.47 -18.19 12.99
CA ALA A 633 1.49 -17.39 12.30
C ALA A 633 1.43 -15.89 12.66
N VAL A 634 0.23 -15.37 12.87
CA VAL A 634 -0.02 -13.93 13.15
C VAL A 634 0.41 -13.53 14.58
N GLU A 635 0.71 -14.47 15.47
CA GLU A 635 1.15 -14.16 16.85
C GLU A 635 2.38 -13.25 16.90
N LYS A 636 3.33 -13.41 15.96
CA LYS A 636 4.55 -12.60 15.89
C LYS A 636 4.34 -11.20 15.30
N SER A 637 3.13 -10.86 14.86
CA SER A 637 2.83 -9.56 14.25
C SER A 637 2.40 -8.52 15.29
N THR A 638 2.94 -7.30 15.19
CA THR A 638 2.68 -6.20 16.14
C THR A 638 1.47 -5.34 15.77
N PHE A 639 1.09 -5.28 14.49
CA PHE A 639 -0.02 -4.47 14.01
C PHE A 639 -1.24 -5.34 13.63
N GLU A 640 -2.43 -4.94 14.10
CA GLU A 640 -3.74 -5.52 13.75
C GLU A 640 -4.04 -6.98 14.18
N ARG A 641 -3.20 -7.61 15.01
CA ARG A 641 -3.40 -8.98 15.55
C ARG A 641 -4.85 -9.26 15.98
N VAL A 642 -5.45 -8.34 16.72
CA VAL A 642 -6.83 -8.44 17.24
C VAL A 642 -7.86 -8.55 16.11
N THR A 643 -7.76 -7.68 15.09
CA THR A 643 -8.71 -7.65 13.96
C THR A 643 -8.60 -8.91 13.10
N VAL A 644 -7.36 -9.35 12.84
CA VAL A 644 -7.08 -10.54 12.04
C VAL A 644 -7.60 -11.79 12.74
N ARG A 645 -7.33 -11.95 14.04
CA ARG A 645 -7.79 -13.10 14.81
C ARG A 645 -9.30 -13.12 15.04
N TYR A 646 -9.92 -11.95 15.21
CA TYR A 646 -11.38 -11.85 15.20
C TYR A 646 -11.97 -12.41 13.90
N THR A 647 -11.39 -12.01 12.77
CA THR A 647 -11.84 -12.44 11.43
C THR A 647 -11.63 -13.94 11.23
N LEU A 648 -10.46 -14.47 11.60
CA LEU A 648 -10.15 -15.90 11.56
C LEU A 648 -11.10 -16.70 12.45
N SER A 649 -11.37 -16.24 13.67
CA SER A 649 -12.28 -16.92 14.61
C SER A 649 -13.68 -17.07 14.03
N HIS A 650 -14.20 -16.01 13.39
CA HIS A 650 -15.48 -16.05 12.71
C HIS A 650 -15.48 -17.03 11.52
N CYS A 651 -14.44 -17.01 10.68
CA CYS A 651 -14.30 -17.91 9.55
C CYS A 651 -14.21 -19.38 10.00
N ILE A 652 -13.33 -19.68 10.95
CA ILE A 652 -13.13 -21.04 11.50
C ILE A 652 -14.45 -21.54 12.08
N LYS A 653 -15.13 -20.76 12.93
CA LYS A 653 -16.46 -21.11 13.47
C LYS A 653 -17.45 -21.47 12.36
N SER A 654 -17.53 -20.66 11.30
CA SER A 654 -18.44 -20.91 10.19
C SER A 654 -18.10 -22.18 9.40
N PHE A 655 -16.82 -22.54 9.28
CA PHE A 655 -16.39 -23.72 8.55
C PHE A 655 -16.55 -25.01 9.34
N LEU A 656 -16.35 -24.96 10.67
CA LEU A 656 -16.47 -26.11 11.56
C LEU A 656 -17.90 -26.69 11.63
N VAL A 657 -18.91 -25.92 11.25
CA VAL A 657 -20.31 -26.38 11.13
C VAL A 657 -20.48 -27.33 9.93
N LEU A 658 -19.61 -27.24 8.92
CA LEU A 658 -19.66 -28.05 7.71
C LEU A 658 -18.76 -29.29 7.87
N GLU A 659 -19.38 -30.45 8.10
CA GLU A 659 -18.66 -31.71 8.30
C GLU A 659 -17.73 -32.08 7.13
N SER A 660 -18.11 -31.71 5.91
CA SER A 660 -17.29 -31.93 4.70
C SER A 660 -15.92 -31.24 4.75
N LEU A 661 -15.81 -30.11 5.47
CA LEU A 661 -14.55 -29.38 5.65
C LEU A 661 -13.75 -29.91 6.85
N CYS A 662 -14.41 -30.58 7.81
CA CYS A 662 -13.77 -31.15 8.99
C CYS A 662 -13.11 -32.50 8.70
N GLN A 663 -13.70 -33.30 7.81
CA GLN A 663 -13.23 -34.65 7.48
C GLN A 663 -11.73 -34.72 7.07
N PRO A 664 -11.19 -33.81 6.23
CA PRO A 664 -9.79 -33.88 5.79
C PRO A 664 -8.76 -33.65 6.90
N VAL A 665 -9.11 -32.86 7.92
CA VAL A 665 -8.20 -32.49 9.04
C VAL A 665 -8.42 -33.35 10.28
N ARG A 666 -9.46 -34.20 10.28
CA ARG A 666 -9.87 -34.98 11.46
C ARG A 666 -8.76 -35.89 11.97
N GLU A 667 -8.04 -36.57 11.08
CA GLU A 667 -6.93 -37.44 11.48
C GLU A 667 -5.76 -36.64 12.06
N GLU A 668 -5.40 -35.49 11.45
CA GLU A 668 -4.31 -34.62 11.93
C GLU A 668 -4.64 -34.00 13.31
N PHE A 669 -5.90 -33.61 13.53
CA PHE A 669 -6.33 -32.95 14.78
C PHE A 669 -6.71 -33.94 15.90
N GLU A 670 -7.12 -35.17 15.57
CA GLU A 670 -7.40 -36.21 16.58
C GLU A 670 -6.17 -37.07 16.92
N ALA A 671 -5.11 -37.02 16.12
CA ALA A 671 -3.82 -37.66 16.43
C ALA A 671 -3.04 -36.85 17.48
N ASP A 672 -2.09 -37.50 18.18
CA ASP A 672 -1.12 -36.85 19.08
C ASP A 672 -0.18 -35.94 18.26
N GLY A 673 -0.67 -34.76 17.91
CA GLY A 673 -0.05 -33.82 16.98
C GLY A 673 0.06 -32.41 17.56
N THR A 674 1.18 -31.75 17.28
CA THR A 674 1.54 -30.45 17.87
C THR A 674 0.68 -29.28 17.38
N LEU A 675 -0.04 -29.42 16.26
CA LEU A 675 -0.79 -28.32 15.65
C LEU A 675 -2.01 -27.92 16.49
N LEU A 676 -2.82 -28.89 16.91
CA LEU A 676 -4.00 -28.61 17.74
C LEU A 676 -3.60 -28.08 19.12
N GLU A 677 -2.54 -28.64 19.69
CA GLU A 677 -2.00 -28.19 20.98
C GLU A 677 -1.53 -26.73 20.91
N ARG A 678 -0.76 -26.37 19.87
CA ARG A 678 -0.34 -24.98 19.63
C ARG A 678 -1.52 -24.04 19.44
N PHE A 679 -2.49 -24.44 18.63
CA PHE A 679 -3.68 -23.64 18.40
C PHE A 679 -4.48 -23.41 19.69
N SER A 680 -4.72 -24.46 20.46
CA SER A 680 -5.47 -24.39 21.72
C SER A 680 -4.73 -23.56 22.77
N HIS A 681 -3.41 -23.67 22.85
CA HIS A 681 -2.58 -22.82 23.70
C HIS A 681 -2.73 -21.34 23.34
N MET A 682 -2.69 -21.00 22.04
CA MET A 682 -2.85 -19.61 21.58
C MET A 682 -4.24 -19.05 21.89
N VAL A 683 -5.30 -19.82 21.65
CA VAL A 683 -6.67 -19.38 21.94
C VAL A 683 -6.88 -19.20 23.44
N THR A 684 -6.38 -20.11 24.28
CA THR A 684 -6.52 -20.02 25.74
C THR A 684 -5.71 -18.86 26.32
N ALA A 685 -4.49 -18.61 25.82
CA ALA A 685 -3.67 -17.45 26.18
C ALA A 685 -4.38 -16.14 25.83
N GLU A 686 -4.98 -16.06 24.64
CA GLU A 686 -5.72 -14.89 24.19
C GLU A 686 -6.96 -14.60 25.04
N VAL A 687 -7.74 -15.63 25.41
CA VAL A 687 -8.92 -15.46 26.28
C VAL A 687 -8.51 -14.93 27.67
N ASN A 688 -7.38 -15.39 28.20
CA ASN A 688 -6.82 -14.88 29.45
C ASN A 688 -6.37 -13.42 29.30
N GLU A 689 -5.60 -13.10 28.25
CA GLU A 689 -5.12 -11.75 27.96
C GLU A 689 -6.30 -10.77 27.78
N ALA A 690 -7.31 -11.16 27.02
CA ALA A 690 -8.51 -10.36 26.80
C ALA A 690 -9.27 -10.09 28.10
N THR A 691 -9.32 -11.07 29.02
CA THR A 691 -9.97 -10.89 30.32
C THR A 691 -9.19 -9.95 31.23
N ASP A 692 -7.86 -10.07 31.26
CA ASP A 692 -6.99 -9.17 32.03
C ASP A 692 -7.10 -7.73 31.51
N GLN A 693 -7.04 -7.53 30.19
CA GLN A 693 -7.19 -6.23 29.55
C GLN A 693 -8.59 -5.63 29.76
N LEU A 694 -9.64 -6.45 29.73
CA LEU A 694 -11.00 -6.01 30.01
C LEU A 694 -11.11 -5.48 31.44
N ILE A 695 -10.58 -6.20 32.43
CA ILE A 695 -10.59 -5.76 33.83
C ILE A 695 -9.77 -4.48 34.03
N GLU A 696 -8.61 -4.38 33.38
CA GLU A 696 -7.76 -3.19 33.43
C GLU A 696 -8.48 -1.97 32.84
N THR A 697 -9.01 -2.09 31.63
CA THR A 697 -9.73 -1.01 30.93
C THR A 697 -10.95 -0.55 31.73
N LEU A 698 -11.73 -1.48 32.28
CA LEU A 698 -12.86 -1.16 33.17
C LEU A 698 -12.40 -0.43 34.44
N THR A 699 -11.24 -0.78 34.99
CA THR A 699 -10.66 -0.12 36.17
C THR A 699 -10.24 1.32 35.85
N GLN A 700 -9.62 1.54 34.69
CA GLN A 700 -9.23 2.86 34.21
C GLN A 700 -10.47 3.74 33.91
N MET A 701 -11.48 3.20 33.23
CA MET A 701 -12.74 3.89 32.97
C MET A 701 -13.43 4.31 34.27
N ASN A 702 -13.48 3.44 35.27
CA ASN A 702 -14.02 3.76 36.60
C ASN A 702 -13.17 4.77 37.37
N ALA A 703 -11.86 4.85 37.12
CA ALA A 703 -11.01 5.90 37.68
C ALA A 703 -11.31 7.27 37.04
N LEU A 704 -11.50 7.32 35.71
CA LEU A 704 -11.88 8.55 34.99
C LEU A 704 -13.25 9.08 35.42
N VAL A 705 -14.24 8.20 35.61
CA VAL A 705 -15.56 8.60 36.14
C VAL A 705 -15.45 9.16 37.56
N ARG A 706 -14.63 8.54 38.42
CA ARG A 706 -14.35 9.06 39.78
C ARG A 706 -13.62 10.41 39.76
N ALA A 707 -12.82 10.67 38.73
CA ALA A 707 -12.13 11.94 38.51
C ALA A 707 -13.03 13.03 37.88
N GLY A 708 -14.29 12.72 37.54
CA GLY A 708 -15.23 13.67 36.95
C GLY A 708 -15.03 13.91 35.45
N ALA A 709 -14.43 12.96 34.72
CA ALA A 709 -14.23 13.07 33.28
C ALA A 709 -15.56 13.10 32.50
N ASP A 710 -15.58 13.84 31.39
CA ASP A 710 -16.72 13.85 30.46
C ASP A 710 -16.86 12.48 29.76
N THR A 711 -18.05 11.88 29.87
CA THR A 711 -18.41 10.59 29.26
C THR A 711 -19.11 10.76 27.90
N SER A 712 -19.21 11.98 27.40
CA SER A 712 -19.72 12.31 26.07
C SER A 712 -18.76 11.85 24.96
N GLU A 713 -19.27 11.78 23.72
CA GLU A 713 -18.49 11.36 22.54
C GLU A 713 -17.50 12.45 22.10
N ASN A 714 -17.72 13.71 22.50
CA ASN A 714 -16.89 14.86 22.18
C ASN A 714 -16.48 15.58 23.49
N PRO A 715 -15.50 15.06 24.23
CA PRO A 715 -15.04 15.72 25.44
C PRO A 715 -14.44 17.09 25.07
N ILE A 716 -15.04 18.16 25.61
CA ILE A 716 -14.47 19.50 25.48
C ILE A 716 -13.17 19.49 26.27
N SER A 717 -12.04 19.72 25.59
CA SER A 717 -10.77 19.90 26.26
C SER A 717 -10.89 21.14 27.16
N HIS A 718 -10.92 20.92 28.47
CA HIS A 718 -10.62 22.00 29.40
C HIS A 718 -9.13 22.32 29.25
N SER A 719 -8.79 23.18 28.28
CA SER A 719 -7.54 23.90 28.32
C SER A 719 -7.47 24.58 29.68
N ASN A 720 -6.39 24.36 30.44
CA ASN A 720 -6.10 25.13 31.64
C ASN A 720 -6.19 26.62 31.32
N GLY A 721 -7.34 27.21 31.66
CA GLY A 721 -7.56 28.63 31.54
C GLY A 721 -6.75 29.30 32.63
N ASN A 722 -5.65 29.94 32.25
CA ASN A 722 -5.08 31.04 33.02
C ASN A 722 -6.20 32.02 33.33
N GLY A 723 -6.52 32.16 34.61
CA GLY A 723 -7.48 33.15 35.08
C GLY A 723 -6.89 34.55 34.97
N GLU A 724 -7.57 35.42 34.21
CA GLU A 724 -7.55 36.86 34.45
C GLU A 724 -8.98 37.35 34.71
N GLY A 725 -9.15 37.79 35.96
CA GLY A 725 -10.12 38.74 36.53
C GLY A 725 -11.51 38.92 35.93
N ASP A 726 -12.54 38.71 36.77
CA ASP A 726 -13.25 39.86 37.35
C ASP A 726 -13.96 39.47 38.66
N GLY A 727 -14.02 40.43 39.60
CA GLY A 727 -14.26 40.17 41.01
C GLY A 727 -15.71 40.11 41.47
N ARG A 728 -15.93 39.46 42.62
CA ARG A 728 -16.62 39.98 43.83
C ARG A 728 -16.88 38.86 44.84
N GLY A 729 -16.36 39.07 46.06
CA GLY A 729 -17.10 38.78 47.29
C GLY A 729 -16.81 37.47 48.05
N ALA A 730 -16.38 37.68 49.30
CA ALA A 730 -16.62 36.85 50.50
C ALA A 730 -15.67 35.67 50.83
N GLU A 731 -14.68 36.02 51.66
CA GLU A 731 -14.27 35.34 52.91
C GLU A 731 -14.55 33.83 53.09
N ARG A 732 -13.49 33.02 53.30
CA ARG A 732 -13.11 32.47 54.62
C ARG A 732 -11.97 31.42 54.54
N ARG A 733 -10.89 31.73 55.25
CA ARG A 733 -10.00 30.89 56.08
C ARG A 733 -9.37 29.60 55.51
N ALA A 734 -8.03 29.63 55.44
CA ALA A 734 -7.13 28.48 55.61
C ALA A 734 -7.24 27.87 57.04
N PRO A 735 -6.76 26.62 57.26
CA PRO A 735 -5.36 26.39 57.66
C PRO A 735 -4.72 25.22 56.89
N SER A 736 -3.50 25.33 56.35
CA SER A 736 -2.17 25.17 56.98
C SER A 736 -1.89 23.83 57.68
N GLY A 737 -0.96 23.07 57.10
CA GLY A 737 -0.20 21.95 57.68
C GLY A 737 0.56 21.28 56.52
N GLY A 738 1.84 21.58 56.26
CA GLY A 738 3.01 21.10 57.02
C GLY A 738 3.29 19.66 56.58
N GLY A 739 4.40 19.25 55.99
CA GLY A 739 5.75 19.79 55.79
C GLY A 739 6.68 18.57 55.64
N VAL A 740 7.93 18.83 55.23
CA VAL A 740 9.12 17.92 55.34
C VAL A 740 9.27 16.90 54.19
N ALA A 741 10.08 17.19 53.16
CA ALA A 741 11.55 16.97 53.02
C ALA A 741 11.85 15.60 52.34
N THR A 742 12.89 15.36 51.55
CA THR A 742 14.22 15.99 51.42
C THR A 742 14.89 15.49 50.14
N HIS A 743 15.81 16.31 49.61
CA HIS A 743 16.83 16.00 48.60
C HIS A 743 17.80 14.87 49.02
N GLU A 744 18.36 14.16 48.03
CA GLU A 744 19.81 13.80 47.89
C GLU A 744 19.98 13.04 46.54
N ARG A 745 20.59 13.59 45.47
CA ARG A 745 22.00 13.91 45.13
C ARG A 745 22.84 12.70 44.64
N ALA A 746 22.92 12.62 43.31
CA ALA A 746 24.00 12.20 42.38
C ALA A 746 25.15 11.27 42.83
N GLY A 747 25.46 10.30 41.96
CA GLY A 747 26.76 9.62 41.86
C GLY A 747 26.92 8.95 40.48
N SER A 748 27.86 9.46 39.69
CA SER A 748 28.27 9.03 38.35
C SER A 748 29.31 7.90 38.39
N THR A 749 29.27 6.96 37.44
CA THR A 749 30.49 6.38 36.85
C THR A 749 30.25 5.79 35.46
N GLU A 750 31.22 6.02 34.59
CA GLU A 750 31.31 5.77 33.16
C GLU A 750 31.52 4.30 32.78
N GLY A 751 31.18 3.95 31.54
CA GLY A 751 31.54 2.70 30.88
C GLY A 751 31.03 2.66 29.43
N SER A 752 31.86 3.10 28.51
CA SER A 752 31.67 3.18 27.05
C SER A 752 31.70 1.82 26.35
N SER A 753 30.80 1.61 25.38
CA SER A 753 31.07 0.82 24.18
C SER A 753 30.19 1.30 23.03
N ASP A 754 30.87 1.70 21.96
CA ASP A 754 30.35 2.30 20.73
C ASP A 754 29.42 1.34 19.95
N ASP A 755 28.28 1.87 19.51
CA ASP A 755 27.40 1.26 18.50
C ASP A 755 26.99 2.38 17.52
N GLU A 756 27.66 2.44 16.36
CA GLU A 756 27.27 3.24 15.19
C GLU A 756 26.46 2.30 14.27
N GLY A 757 25.17 2.52 14.00
CA GLY A 757 24.66 3.59 13.15
C GLY A 757 23.22 3.30 12.73
N GLY A 758 22.26 3.69 13.57
CA GLY A 758 20.83 3.71 13.25
C GLY A 758 20.40 5.11 12.81
N GLY A 759 19.79 5.21 11.64
CA GLY A 759 19.33 6.46 11.03
C GLY A 759 18.41 7.27 11.95
N SER A 760 18.68 8.57 12.01
CA SER A 760 17.90 9.60 12.68
C SER A 760 16.46 9.64 12.13
N GLU A 761 15.52 9.00 12.84
CA GLU A 761 14.12 9.43 12.82
C GLU A 761 14.00 10.73 13.62
N SER A 762 13.52 11.77 12.95
CA SER A 762 13.16 13.03 13.59
C SER A 762 12.05 12.75 14.61
N ASN A 763 12.39 12.87 15.90
CA ASN A 763 11.41 12.93 16.98
C ASN A 763 10.57 14.20 16.84
N ASP A 764 9.48 14.12 16.07
CA ASP A 764 8.29 14.88 16.38
C ASP A 764 7.78 14.36 17.72
N VAL A 765 7.99 15.13 18.79
CA VAL A 765 7.34 14.90 20.08
C VAL A 765 5.86 15.19 19.88
N ALA A 766 5.14 14.21 19.35
CA ALA A 766 3.69 14.18 19.39
C ALA A 766 3.28 14.18 20.87
N GLU A 767 2.61 15.23 21.33
CA GLU A 767 1.88 15.20 22.60
C GLU A 767 1.03 13.93 22.63
N ALA A 768 1.26 13.05 23.61
CA ALA A 768 0.48 11.84 23.77
C ALA A 768 -1.01 12.23 23.87
N PRO A 769 -1.90 11.63 23.06
CA PRO A 769 -3.32 12.00 23.07
C PRO A 769 -3.89 11.75 24.46
N SER A 770 -4.56 12.75 25.04
CA SER A 770 -5.23 12.61 26.33
C SER A 770 -6.21 11.43 26.25
N VAL A 771 -5.97 10.37 27.01
CA VAL A 771 -6.83 9.17 27.03
C VAL A 771 -8.23 9.57 27.50
N THR A 772 -9.22 9.43 26.62
CA THR A 772 -10.62 9.79 26.91
C THR A 772 -11.44 8.58 27.35
N TYR A 773 -12.55 8.82 28.05
CA TYR A 773 -13.51 7.76 28.40
C TYR A 773 -14.00 7.02 27.14
N HIS A 774 -14.28 7.77 26.07
CA HIS A 774 -14.76 7.21 24.81
C HIS A 774 -13.72 6.35 24.09
N SER A 775 -12.45 6.79 24.03
CA SER A 775 -11.38 6.00 23.41
C SER A 775 -11.13 4.67 24.14
N LEU A 776 -11.22 4.67 25.48
CA LEU A 776 -11.14 3.42 26.27
C LEU A 776 -12.35 2.52 26.02
N GLY A 777 -13.55 3.07 25.92
CA GLY A 777 -14.76 2.30 25.61
C GLY A 777 -14.73 1.66 24.21
N GLN A 778 -14.17 2.34 23.20
CA GLN A 778 -13.96 1.73 21.88
C GLN A 778 -12.92 0.59 21.91
N SER A 779 -11.87 0.73 22.71
CA SER A 779 -10.88 -0.33 22.93
C SER A 779 -11.52 -1.55 23.61
N LEU A 780 -12.33 -1.32 24.64
CA LEU A 780 -13.10 -2.34 25.36
C LEU A 780 -14.02 -3.12 24.40
N GLU A 781 -14.75 -2.42 23.52
CA GLU A 781 -15.65 -3.08 22.56
C GLU A 781 -14.89 -4.04 21.63
N LYS A 782 -13.70 -3.64 21.13
CA LYS A 782 -12.87 -4.51 20.29
C LYS A 782 -12.41 -5.76 21.02
N GLN A 783 -11.99 -5.64 22.28
CA GLN A 783 -11.58 -6.77 23.12
C GLN A 783 -12.73 -7.74 23.39
N ILE A 784 -13.92 -7.23 23.68
CA ILE A 784 -15.13 -8.05 23.90
C ILE A 784 -15.45 -8.85 22.62
N ARG A 785 -15.45 -8.19 21.46
CA ARG A 785 -15.73 -8.87 20.18
C ARG A 785 -14.73 -9.98 19.89
N LEU A 786 -13.44 -9.78 20.17
CA LEU A 786 -12.44 -10.82 20.03
C LEU A 786 -12.72 -11.98 21.00
N PHE A 787 -12.91 -11.69 22.30
CA PHE A 787 -13.24 -12.70 23.30
C PHE A 787 -14.45 -13.56 22.90
N GLU A 788 -15.54 -12.92 22.48
CA GLU A 788 -16.76 -13.63 22.07
C GLU A 788 -16.52 -14.52 20.85
N ALA A 789 -15.79 -14.01 19.84
CA ALA A 789 -15.47 -14.78 18.65
C ALA A 789 -14.58 -15.98 18.97
N SER A 790 -13.56 -15.80 19.82
CA SER A 790 -12.61 -16.85 20.20
C SER A 790 -13.27 -17.94 21.02
N MET A 791 -14.13 -17.57 21.99
CA MET A 791 -14.92 -18.54 22.78
C MET A 791 -15.92 -19.31 21.91
N ASP A 792 -16.68 -18.63 21.06
CA ASP A 792 -17.67 -19.26 20.19
C ASP A 792 -17.01 -20.23 19.18
N MET A 793 -15.88 -19.82 18.60
CA MET A 793 -15.06 -20.67 17.73
C MET A 793 -14.61 -21.92 18.48
N PHE A 794 -14.08 -21.75 19.70
CA PHE A 794 -13.52 -22.84 20.47
C PHE A 794 -14.58 -23.86 20.92
N ILE A 795 -15.76 -23.38 21.33
CA ILE A 795 -16.92 -24.26 21.63
C ILE A 795 -17.29 -25.09 20.41
N GLN A 796 -17.37 -24.46 19.23
CA GLN A 796 -17.67 -25.16 17.98
C GLN A 796 -16.55 -26.16 17.65
N PHE A 797 -15.29 -25.79 17.84
CA PHE A 797 -14.12 -26.65 17.61
C PHE A 797 -14.17 -27.90 18.48
N ALA A 798 -14.47 -27.74 19.77
CA ALA A 798 -14.64 -28.84 20.72
C ALA A 798 -15.77 -29.80 20.35
N SER A 799 -16.83 -29.28 19.73
CA SER A 799 -17.93 -30.10 19.23
C SER A 799 -17.54 -30.92 18.00
N SER A 800 -16.72 -30.36 17.11
CA SER A 800 -16.30 -31.01 15.86
C SER A 800 -15.17 -32.04 16.07
N PHE A 801 -14.25 -31.79 17.02
CA PHE A 801 -13.07 -32.62 17.30
C PHE A 801 -12.94 -33.04 18.78
N PRO A 802 -13.91 -33.78 19.34
CA PRO A 802 -13.95 -34.08 20.77
C PRO A 802 -12.75 -34.90 21.26
N LYS A 803 -12.17 -35.78 20.43
CA LYS A 803 -11.00 -36.58 20.81
C LYS A 803 -9.72 -35.76 20.90
N GLY A 804 -9.49 -34.87 19.93
CA GLY A 804 -8.32 -33.99 19.94
C GLY A 804 -8.33 -33.07 21.15
N VAL A 805 -9.48 -32.52 21.50
CA VAL A 805 -9.59 -31.62 22.67
C VAL A 805 -9.55 -32.37 24.01
N ALA A 806 -9.87 -33.68 24.01
CA ALA A 806 -9.71 -34.55 25.18
C ALA A 806 -8.25 -34.97 25.44
N GLN A 807 -7.30 -34.59 24.58
CA GLN A 807 -5.87 -34.78 24.83
C GLN A 807 -5.44 -34.03 26.09
N ASN A 808 -4.53 -34.64 26.84
CA ASN A 808 -4.17 -34.21 28.18
C ASN A 808 -3.74 -32.73 28.25
N MET A 809 -2.89 -32.30 27.32
CA MET A 809 -2.36 -30.93 27.29
C MET A 809 -3.44 -29.89 26.99
N VAL A 810 -4.27 -30.15 25.99
CA VAL A 810 -5.36 -29.26 25.60
C VAL A 810 -6.38 -29.15 26.73
N ALA A 811 -6.77 -30.28 27.32
CA ALA A 811 -7.71 -30.31 28.45
C ALA A 811 -7.19 -29.53 29.67
N GLN A 812 -5.89 -29.63 29.98
CA GLN A 812 -5.26 -28.88 31.07
C GLN A 812 -5.33 -27.36 30.83
N GLN A 813 -4.93 -26.90 29.64
CA GLN A 813 -4.94 -25.47 29.28
C GLN A 813 -6.34 -24.85 29.39
N ILE A 814 -7.36 -25.56 28.89
CA ILE A 814 -8.75 -25.12 28.95
C ILE A 814 -9.25 -25.08 30.39
N SER A 815 -8.92 -26.09 31.20
CA SER A 815 -9.32 -26.15 32.60
C SER A 815 -8.83 -24.94 33.38
N GLN A 816 -7.54 -24.61 33.21
CA GLN A 816 -6.92 -23.45 33.86
C GLN A 816 -7.55 -22.13 33.40
N MET A 817 -7.75 -21.97 32.08
CA MET A 817 -8.38 -20.79 31.50
C MET A 817 -9.82 -20.61 32.02
N LEU A 818 -10.66 -21.65 32.01
CA LEU A 818 -12.04 -21.56 32.48
C LEU A 818 -12.12 -21.28 33.97
N ALA A 819 -11.32 -21.98 34.80
CA ALA A 819 -11.29 -21.77 36.25
C ALA A 819 -10.93 -20.32 36.61
N ARG A 820 -9.88 -19.78 35.98
CA ARG A 820 -9.41 -18.41 36.21
C ARG A 820 -10.47 -17.39 35.79
N ASN A 821 -11.01 -17.52 34.58
CA ASN A 821 -11.95 -16.54 34.03
C ASN A 821 -13.30 -16.56 34.79
N ILE A 822 -13.87 -17.74 35.07
CA ILE A 822 -15.13 -17.83 35.85
C ILE A 822 -14.95 -17.23 37.25
N THR A 823 -13.82 -17.53 37.91
CA THR A 823 -13.54 -17.00 39.25
C THR A 823 -13.33 -15.49 39.22
N SER A 824 -12.74 -14.95 38.15
CA SER A 824 -12.55 -13.51 37.98
C SER A 824 -13.88 -12.76 37.82
N PHE A 825 -14.75 -13.22 36.91
CA PHE A 825 -16.04 -12.55 36.65
C PHE A 825 -17.02 -12.60 37.83
N VAL A 826 -16.93 -13.64 38.68
CA VAL A 826 -17.87 -13.87 39.80
C VAL A 826 -17.27 -13.49 41.16
N GLY A 827 -15.95 -13.46 41.27
CA GLY A 827 -15.20 -13.24 42.51
C GLY A 827 -15.12 -11.78 42.93
N ALA A 828 -13.98 -11.40 43.54
CA ALA A 828 -13.77 -10.05 44.07
C ALA A 828 -13.79 -8.96 42.98
N GLU A 829 -13.32 -9.31 41.78
CA GLU A 829 -13.22 -8.43 40.62
C GLU A 829 -14.60 -8.11 40.00
N SER A 830 -15.64 -8.87 40.32
CA SER A 830 -17.02 -8.63 39.85
C SER A 830 -17.56 -7.23 40.16
N LYS A 831 -17.06 -6.58 41.23
CA LYS A 831 -17.44 -5.21 41.61
C LYS A 831 -16.95 -4.16 40.62
N LYS A 832 -15.89 -4.47 39.86
CA LYS A 832 -15.28 -3.58 38.85
C LYS A 832 -15.99 -3.64 37.50
N LEU A 833 -16.89 -4.61 37.29
CA LEU A 833 -17.65 -4.82 36.04
C LEU A 833 -18.82 -3.84 35.84
N LYS A 834 -18.80 -2.66 36.45
CA LYS A 834 -19.82 -1.62 36.26
C LYS A 834 -19.19 -0.43 35.58
N ILE A 835 -19.85 0.07 34.54
CA ILE A 835 -19.47 1.27 33.79
C ILE A 835 -20.71 2.09 33.46
N GLU A 836 -20.49 3.38 33.18
CA GLU A 836 -21.50 4.27 32.64
C GLU A 836 -21.76 3.94 31.15
N ASN A 837 -23.02 3.98 30.72
CA ASN A 837 -23.44 3.68 29.34
C ASN A 837 -22.90 2.34 28.75
N PRO A 838 -23.11 1.20 29.42
CA PRO A 838 -22.57 -0.10 28.97
C PRO A 838 -23.08 -0.52 27.58
N ASP A 839 -24.32 -0.16 27.23
CA ASP A 839 -24.94 -0.48 25.94
C ASP A 839 -24.20 0.17 24.76
N ARG A 840 -23.55 1.33 24.98
CA ARG A 840 -22.79 2.03 23.93
C ARG A 840 -21.60 1.20 23.43
N TYR A 841 -21.00 0.41 24.32
CA TYR A 841 -19.80 -0.38 24.02
C TYR A 841 -20.11 -1.88 23.90
N ASN A 842 -21.40 -2.23 23.75
CA ASN A 842 -21.89 -3.60 23.71
C ASN A 842 -21.42 -4.47 24.90
N PHE A 843 -21.21 -3.87 26.08
CA PHE A 843 -20.70 -4.58 27.24
C PHE A 843 -21.82 -5.29 28.01
N ARG A 844 -21.92 -6.60 27.81
CA ARG A 844 -22.93 -7.47 28.44
C ARG A 844 -22.26 -8.58 29.27
N PRO A 845 -21.87 -8.33 30.53
CA PRO A 845 -21.09 -9.28 31.33
C PRO A 845 -21.81 -10.61 31.57
N ARG A 846 -23.14 -10.64 31.54
CA ARG A 846 -23.92 -11.89 31.62
C ARG A 846 -23.78 -12.77 30.39
N GLU A 847 -23.70 -12.19 29.19
CA GLU A 847 -23.51 -12.95 27.95
C GLU A 847 -22.09 -13.52 27.86
N ILE A 848 -21.09 -12.74 28.30
CA ILE A 848 -19.70 -13.18 28.43
C ILE A 848 -19.59 -14.38 29.39
N LEU A 849 -20.19 -14.26 30.58
CA LEU A 849 -20.23 -15.35 31.55
C LEU A 849 -21.00 -16.57 31.05
N GLY A 850 -22.10 -16.34 30.31
CA GLY A 850 -22.86 -17.40 29.66
C GLY A 850 -22.00 -18.27 28.75
N ARG A 851 -21.18 -17.67 27.89
CA ARG A 851 -20.26 -18.41 27.01
C ARG A 851 -19.19 -19.22 27.75
N LEU A 852 -18.66 -18.69 28.86
CA LEU A 852 -17.74 -19.43 29.73
C LEU A 852 -18.43 -20.67 30.34
N ILE A 853 -19.69 -20.52 30.74
CA ILE A 853 -20.50 -21.62 31.28
C ILE A 853 -20.82 -22.65 30.19
N ASP A 854 -21.19 -22.21 28.99
CA ASP A 854 -21.47 -23.09 27.85
C ASP A 854 -20.24 -23.94 27.52
N CYS A 855 -19.06 -23.32 27.51
CA CYS A 855 -17.79 -24.00 27.34
C CYS A 855 -17.53 -25.02 28.47
N LEU A 856 -17.67 -24.62 29.74
CA LEU A 856 -17.52 -25.53 30.88
C LEU A 856 -18.47 -26.75 30.79
N VAL A 857 -19.72 -26.52 30.38
CA VAL A 857 -20.73 -27.56 30.20
C VAL A 857 -20.37 -28.50 29.06
N GLN A 858 -19.80 -27.99 27.97
CA GLN A 858 -19.38 -28.80 26.83
C GLN A 858 -18.28 -29.80 27.22
N PHE A 859 -17.34 -29.38 28.07
CA PHE A 859 -16.21 -30.21 28.53
C PHE A 859 -16.51 -31.06 29.76
N ALA A 860 -17.67 -30.89 30.39
CA ALA A 860 -18.04 -31.61 31.60
C ALA A 860 -18.05 -33.15 31.45
N ASN A 861 -18.18 -33.67 30.23
CA ASN A 861 -18.19 -35.11 29.95
C ASN A 861 -16.79 -35.71 29.76
N VAL A 862 -15.72 -34.89 29.82
CA VAL A 862 -14.35 -35.35 29.65
C VAL A 862 -13.72 -35.53 31.03
N ASP A 863 -13.52 -36.78 31.45
CA ASP A 863 -13.00 -37.11 32.80
C ASP A 863 -11.63 -36.46 33.09
N ASN A 864 -10.74 -36.43 32.09
CA ASN A 864 -9.42 -35.80 32.22
C ASN A 864 -9.55 -34.29 32.46
N PHE A 865 -10.49 -33.62 31.80
CA PHE A 865 -10.75 -32.20 32.00
C PHE A 865 -11.20 -31.91 33.44
N LEU A 866 -12.11 -32.70 33.99
CA LEU A 866 -12.56 -32.52 35.38
C LEU A 866 -11.42 -32.76 36.39
N ARG A 867 -10.54 -33.74 36.13
CA ARG A 867 -9.33 -33.95 36.95
C ARG A 867 -8.41 -32.75 36.91
N TYR A 868 -8.11 -32.22 35.73
CA TYR A 868 -7.27 -31.02 35.58
C TYR A 868 -7.92 -29.77 36.17
N LEU A 869 -9.26 -29.67 36.20
CA LEU A 869 -9.96 -28.58 36.86
C LEU A 869 -9.76 -28.61 38.39
N CYS A 870 -9.61 -29.81 38.98
CA CYS A 870 -9.30 -29.95 40.40
C CYS A 870 -7.84 -29.59 40.74
N SER A 871 -6.91 -29.89 39.85
CA SER A 871 -5.47 -29.62 40.02
C SER A 871 -4.98 -28.35 39.32
N CYS A 872 -5.88 -27.54 38.76
CA CYS A 872 -5.50 -26.26 38.17
C CYS A 872 -5.04 -25.30 39.27
N GLY A 873 -4.13 -24.38 38.97
CA GLY A 873 -3.57 -23.43 39.94
C GLY A 873 -4.58 -22.46 40.60
N VAL A 874 -5.88 -22.65 40.41
CA VAL A 874 -6.96 -21.93 41.08
C VAL A 874 -7.56 -22.81 42.18
N PRO A 875 -7.70 -22.32 43.43
CA PRO A 875 -8.24 -23.13 44.52
C PRO A 875 -9.64 -23.68 44.21
N LEU A 876 -9.83 -25.00 44.38
CA LEU A 876 -11.10 -25.69 44.13
C LEU A 876 -12.28 -25.05 44.89
N GLU A 877 -12.06 -24.59 46.13
CA GLU A 877 -13.08 -23.86 46.89
C GLU A 877 -13.56 -22.59 46.19
N GLY A 878 -12.65 -21.89 45.50
CA GLY A 878 -12.96 -20.70 44.70
C GLY A 878 -13.84 -21.04 43.50
N ILE A 879 -13.55 -22.14 42.82
CA ILE A 879 -14.32 -22.63 41.67
C ILE A 879 -15.73 -23.03 42.11
N LEU A 880 -15.83 -23.88 43.15
CA LEU A 880 -17.13 -24.33 43.69
C LEU A 880 -17.98 -23.17 44.22
N ARG A 881 -17.35 -22.19 44.88
CA ARG A 881 -18.04 -20.97 45.33
C ARG A 881 -18.56 -20.15 44.16
N SER A 882 -17.76 -20.00 43.10
CA SER A 882 -18.18 -19.29 41.89
C SER A 882 -19.38 -19.97 41.23
N ILE A 883 -19.37 -21.30 41.12
CA ILE A 883 -20.52 -22.08 40.62
C ILE A 883 -21.77 -21.86 41.49
N SER A 884 -21.64 -21.89 42.82
CA SER A 884 -22.75 -21.61 43.73
C SER A 884 -23.31 -20.21 43.50
N ILE A 885 -22.45 -19.19 43.41
CA ILE A 885 -22.89 -17.80 43.19
C ILE A 885 -23.63 -17.66 41.86
N ILE A 886 -23.17 -18.32 40.80
CA ILE A 886 -23.84 -18.31 39.48
C ILE A 886 -25.26 -18.87 39.59
N VAL A 887 -25.40 -20.00 40.28
CA VAL A 887 -26.67 -20.70 40.50
C VAL A 887 -27.60 -19.89 41.40
N ASP A 888 -27.10 -19.41 42.55
CA ASP A 888 -27.89 -18.74 43.58
C ASP A 888 -28.37 -17.35 43.13
N ARG A 889 -27.59 -16.66 42.30
CA ARG A 889 -27.95 -15.35 41.74
C ARG A 889 -28.71 -15.43 40.41
N GLY A 890 -28.98 -16.64 39.91
CA GLY A 890 -29.67 -16.83 38.63
C GLY A 890 -28.95 -16.19 37.44
N LEU A 891 -27.61 -16.27 37.42
CA LEU A 891 -26.79 -15.68 36.36
C LEU A 891 -26.73 -16.54 35.09
N ALA A 892 -27.18 -17.80 35.17
CA ALA A 892 -27.25 -18.76 34.08
C ALA A 892 -28.71 -19.21 33.83
N GLY A 893 -29.01 -19.67 32.62
CA GLY A 893 -30.34 -20.23 32.29
C GLY A 893 -30.68 -21.49 33.10
N GLU A 894 -31.96 -21.87 33.15
CA GLU A 894 -32.44 -23.02 33.94
C GLU A 894 -31.75 -24.34 33.57
N GLN A 895 -31.52 -24.59 32.27
CA GLN A 895 -30.83 -25.79 31.79
C GLN A 895 -29.36 -25.84 32.25
N HIS A 896 -28.65 -24.72 32.20
CA HIS A 896 -27.27 -24.61 32.67
C HIS A 896 -27.16 -24.77 34.18
N THR A 897 -28.15 -24.26 34.93
CA THR A 897 -28.19 -24.35 36.39
C THR A 897 -28.18 -25.80 36.89
N TRP A 898 -28.96 -26.68 36.26
CA TRP A 898 -28.98 -28.10 36.62
C TRP A 898 -27.64 -28.79 36.31
N LYS A 899 -27.07 -28.54 35.12
CA LYS A 899 -25.77 -29.11 34.72
C LYS A 899 -24.63 -28.64 35.63
N LEU A 900 -24.59 -27.35 35.98
CA LEU A 900 -23.59 -26.79 36.90
C LEU A 900 -23.65 -27.43 38.29
N LYS A 901 -24.85 -27.69 38.82
CA LYS A 901 -25.01 -28.45 40.07
C LYS A 901 -24.44 -29.86 39.95
N SER A 902 -24.71 -30.55 38.84
CA SER A 902 -24.15 -31.87 38.57
C SER A 902 -22.62 -31.85 38.52
N ILE A 903 -22.03 -30.90 37.78
CA ILE A 903 -20.58 -30.71 37.68
C ILE A 903 -19.96 -30.46 39.06
N SER A 904 -20.59 -29.62 39.89
CA SER A 904 -20.11 -29.36 41.26
C SER A 904 -20.12 -30.61 42.16
N GLY A 905 -21.03 -31.55 41.92
CA GLY A 905 -21.08 -32.84 42.61
C GLY A 905 -19.93 -33.74 42.18
N TYR A 906 -19.76 -33.90 40.86
CA TYR A 906 -18.66 -34.70 40.28
C TYR A 906 -17.28 -34.17 40.64
N LEU A 907 -17.08 -32.84 40.65
CA LEU A 907 -15.80 -32.24 41.04
C LEU A 907 -15.43 -32.56 42.47
N LYS A 908 -16.39 -32.64 43.40
CA LYS A 908 -16.10 -33.02 44.80
C LYS A 908 -15.66 -34.47 44.91
N GLU A 909 -16.29 -35.36 44.14
CA GLU A 909 -15.93 -36.78 44.10
C GLU A 909 -14.52 -36.97 43.52
N ILE A 910 -14.25 -36.38 42.35
CA ILE A 910 -12.94 -36.46 41.69
C ILE A 910 -11.85 -35.80 42.54
N ALA A 911 -12.15 -34.70 43.25
CA ALA A 911 -11.19 -34.04 44.12
C ALA A 911 -10.75 -34.90 45.33
N GLU A 912 -11.58 -35.82 45.82
CA GLU A 912 -11.14 -36.79 46.83
C GLU A 912 -10.13 -37.78 46.25
N ASP A 913 -10.32 -38.21 45.00
CA ASP A 913 -9.40 -39.13 44.34
C ASP A 913 -8.09 -38.44 43.95
N VAL A 914 -8.15 -37.23 43.38
CA VAL A 914 -6.95 -36.42 43.09
C VAL A 914 -6.16 -36.12 44.37
N ARG A 915 -6.82 -35.79 45.49
CA ARG A 915 -6.14 -35.58 46.77
C ARG A 915 -5.44 -36.83 47.29
N LYS A 916 -6.04 -38.01 47.17
CA LYS A 916 -5.37 -39.27 47.55
C LYS A 916 -4.12 -39.52 46.71
N ASP A 917 -4.19 -39.21 45.42
CA ASP A 917 -3.07 -39.33 44.50
C ASP A 917 -1.98 -38.30 44.81
N GLU A 918 -2.32 -37.02 45.03
CA GLU A 918 -1.38 -35.95 45.40
C GLU A 918 -0.67 -36.24 46.73
N MET A 919 -1.42 -36.69 47.75
CA MET A 919 -0.83 -37.05 49.04
C MET A 919 0.30 -38.06 48.90
N LEU A 920 0.22 -39.01 47.95
CA LEU A 920 1.28 -40.00 47.71
C LEU A 920 2.62 -39.34 47.36
N TRP A 921 2.57 -38.17 46.73
CA TRP A 921 3.73 -37.43 46.24
C TRP A 921 4.20 -36.30 47.17
N ASP A 922 3.47 -35.98 48.24
CA ASP A 922 3.89 -34.97 49.23
C ASP A 922 5.26 -35.29 49.85
N ASP A 923 5.59 -36.57 50.01
CA ASP A 923 6.88 -37.05 50.55
C ASP A 923 7.89 -37.42 49.44
N ALA A 924 7.67 -36.97 48.20
CA ALA A 924 8.52 -37.33 47.06
C ALA A 924 9.92 -36.72 47.18
N PRO A 925 10.99 -37.52 46.97
CA PRO A 925 12.35 -37.01 46.92
C PRO A 925 12.56 -36.13 45.67
N GLU A 926 13.46 -35.16 45.74
CA GLU A 926 13.69 -34.17 44.66
C GLU A 926 13.93 -34.80 43.28
N TYR A 927 14.59 -35.97 43.19
CA TYR A 927 14.83 -36.66 41.92
C TYR A 927 13.57 -37.25 41.27
N ALA A 928 12.47 -37.36 42.02
CA ALA A 928 11.18 -37.85 41.55
C ALA A 928 10.22 -36.70 41.20
N LEU A 929 10.70 -35.46 41.26
CA LEU A 929 9.96 -34.24 40.94
C LEU A 929 10.51 -33.60 39.66
N ASP A 930 9.62 -32.96 38.91
CA ASP A 930 9.91 -32.18 37.72
C ASP A 930 10.70 -30.92 38.10
N ALA A 931 11.83 -30.68 37.43
CA ALA A 931 12.72 -29.57 37.75
C ALA A 931 12.12 -28.17 37.50
N LEU A 932 11.07 -28.04 36.67
CA LEU A 932 10.44 -26.77 36.34
C LEU A 932 9.20 -26.51 37.20
N LEU A 933 8.33 -27.51 37.34
CA LEU A 933 7.03 -27.35 38.02
C LEU A 933 6.98 -27.97 39.41
N SER A 934 8.02 -28.71 39.84
CA SER A 934 8.02 -29.48 41.10
C SER A 934 6.84 -30.45 41.24
N THR A 935 6.30 -30.90 40.11
CA THR A 935 5.24 -31.91 40.02
C THR A 935 5.83 -33.32 39.89
N PRO A 936 5.08 -34.41 40.10
CA PRO A 936 5.57 -35.77 39.90
C PRO A 936 6.24 -35.98 38.53
N LEU A 937 7.47 -36.54 38.52
CA LEU A 937 8.24 -36.83 37.31
C LEU A 937 7.84 -38.22 36.77
N LEU A 938 6.81 -38.27 35.92
CA LEU A 938 6.24 -39.51 35.37
C LEU A 938 6.94 -39.95 34.08
N HIS A 939 7.27 -38.99 33.22
CA HIS A 939 7.88 -39.22 31.91
C HIS A 939 9.13 -38.35 31.77
N PRO A 940 10.23 -38.71 32.45
CA PRO A 940 11.44 -37.89 32.50
C PRO A 940 12.03 -37.72 31.11
N VAL A 941 12.41 -36.49 30.77
CA VAL A 941 13.15 -36.07 29.59
C VAL A 941 14.29 -35.20 30.07
N ALA A 942 15.51 -35.50 29.63
CA ALA A 942 16.69 -34.73 29.99
C ALA A 942 16.77 -33.47 29.13
N LEU A 943 17.06 -32.32 29.74
CA LEU A 943 17.30 -31.08 29.01
C LEU A 943 18.73 -31.06 28.44
N PRO A 944 18.92 -30.61 27.17
CA PRO A 944 20.25 -30.49 26.59
C PRO A 944 21.13 -29.57 27.42
N SER A 945 22.24 -30.11 27.93
CA SER A 945 23.17 -29.38 28.79
C SER A 945 24.57 -29.97 28.68
N ASP A 946 25.58 -29.10 28.69
CA ASP A 946 26.98 -29.49 28.64
C ASP A 946 27.48 -29.86 30.04
N VAL A 947 27.15 -31.07 30.49
CA VAL A 947 27.48 -31.56 31.83
C VAL A 947 28.61 -32.59 31.78
N LYS A 948 29.52 -32.54 32.76
CA LYS A 948 30.68 -33.46 32.85
C LYS A 948 30.31 -34.86 33.33
N ASP A 949 29.25 -34.98 34.14
CA ASP A 949 28.66 -36.24 34.59
C ASP A 949 27.18 -36.28 34.16
N LEU A 950 26.73 -37.41 33.62
CA LEU A 950 25.35 -37.63 33.19
C LEU A 950 24.38 -37.72 34.38
N ASN A 951 24.87 -37.89 35.61
CA ASN A 951 24.03 -37.86 36.82
C ASN A 951 23.53 -36.46 37.18
N ASP A 952 24.19 -35.42 36.66
CA ASP A 952 23.88 -34.01 36.92
C ASP A 952 22.91 -33.42 35.87
N LEU A 953 22.36 -34.27 34.99
CA LEU A 953 21.36 -33.86 34.01
C LEU A 953 20.08 -33.38 34.71
N VAL A 954 19.50 -32.31 34.18
CA VAL A 954 18.22 -31.79 34.65
C VAL A 954 17.09 -32.48 33.90
N TYR A 955 16.15 -33.05 34.64
CA TYR A 955 15.02 -33.80 34.10
C TYR A 955 13.71 -33.05 34.30
N THR A 956 12.88 -33.08 33.27
CA THR A 956 11.53 -32.50 33.26
C THR A 956 10.58 -33.52 32.64
N ASN A 957 9.27 -33.41 32.90
CA ASN A 957 8.31 -34.22 32.17
C ASN A 957 8.29 -33.77 30.70
N ALA A 958 8.13 -34.73 29.80
CA ALA A 958 7.95 -34.48 28.37
C ALA A 958 6.89 -33.39 28.11
N ASP A 959 5.75 -33.48 28.81
CA ASP A 959 4.62 -32.56 28.71
C ASP A 959 4.99 -31.13 29.16
N THR A 960 5.77 -31.02 30.24
CA THR A 960 6.21 -29.72 30.80
C THR A 960 7.12 -28.98 29.84
N ILE A 961 8.16 -29.64 29.32
CA ILE A 961 9.09 -29.01 28.39
C ILE A 961 8.42 -28.73 27.05
N HIS A 962 7.54 -29.62 26.61
CA HIS A 962 6.73 -29.43 25.41
C HIS A 962 5.90 -28.14 25.53
N HIS A 963 5.13 -27.97 26.60
CA HIS A 963 4.32 -26.76 26.84
C HIS A 963 5.14 -25.47 26.83
N LEU A 964 6.33 -25.50 27.44
CA LEU A 964 7.23 -24.34 27.45
C LEU A 964 7.68 -23.99 26.02
N LEU A 965 8.12 -24.99 25.26
CA LEU A 965 8.61 -24.82 23.89
C LEU A 965 7.51 -24.45 22.88
N LEU A 966 6.24 -24.72 23.20
CA LEU A 966 5.09 -24.21 22.45
C LEU A 966 4.96 -22.68 22.56
N SER A 967 5.42 -22.10 23.67
CA SER A 967 5.34 -20.66 23.95
C SER A 967 6.61 -19.93 23.52
N GLU A 968 7.77 -20.44 23.95
CA GLU A 968 9.09 -19.86 23.66
C GLU A 968 10.10 -20.97 23.31
N SER A 969 10.74 -20.86 22.14
CA SER A 969 11.79 -21.79 21.69
C SER A 969 13.14 -21.50 22.38
N LYS A 970 13.16 -21.53 23.72
CA LYS A 970 14.31 -21.23 24.55
C LYS A 970 14.47 -22.24 25.67
N HIS A 971 15.72 -22.53 26.03
CA HIS A 971 16.05 -23.37 27.16
C HIS A 971 15.70 -22.65 28.48
N PRO A 972 14.96 -23.30 29.41
CA PRO A 972 14.40 -22.64 30.60
C PRO A 972 15.45 -22.06 31.56
N PHE A 973 16.64 -22.66 31.61
CA PHE A 973 17.69 -22.26 32.56
C PHE A 973 18.80 -21.39 31.93
N THR A 974 19.10 -21.60 30.64
CA THR A 974 20.21 -20.93 29.95
C THR A 974 19.74 -19.82 29.02
N LYS A 975 18.45 -19.81 28.67
CA LYS A 975 17.81 -18.88 27.71
C LYS A 975 18.34 -18.95 26.27
N GLU A 976 19.18 -19.94 25.96
CA GLU A 976 19.66 -20.23 24.61
C GLU A 976 18.55 -20.86 23.76
N TYR A 977 18.69 -20.86 22.44
CA TYR A 977 17.70 -21.45 21.53
C TYR A 977 17.57 -22.96 21.77
N LEU A 978 16.34 -23.44 21.95
CA LEU A 978 16.01 -24.84 22.12
C LEU A 978 14.69 -25.13 21.43
N ASP A 979 14.62 -26.21 20.65
CA ASP A 979 13.38 -26.70 20.06
C ASP A 979 13.14 -28.19 20.39
N GLU A 980 11.93 -28.67 20.09
CA GLU A 980 11.53 -30.05 20.36
C GLU A 980 12.42 -31.08 19.63
N ALA A 981 12.98 -30.72 18.46
CA ALA A 981 13.83 -31.61 17.70
C ALA A 981 15.18 -31.81 18.38
N MET A 982 15.79 -30.73 18.89
CA MET A 982 17.02 -30.77 19.68
C MET A 982 16.84 -31.57 20.97
N VAL A 983 15.71 -31.41 21.66
CA VAL A 983 15.40 -32.20 22.87
C VAL A 983 15.28 -33.69 22.51
N LYS A 984 14.56 -34.03 21.43
CA LYS A 984 14.42 -35.42 20.97
C LYS A 984 15.77 -36.02 20.55
N GLU A 985 16.58 -35.28 19.80
CA GLU A 985 17.91 -35.71 19.37
C GLU A 985 18.82 -35.98 20.58
N PHE A 986 18.87 -35.06 21.53
CA PHE A 986 19.66 -35.22 22.76
C PHE A 986 19.24 -36.46 23.57
N ASN A 987 17.93 -36.68 23.73
CA ASN A 987 17.38 -37.83 24.45
C ASN A 987 17.45 -39.15 23.66
N SER A 988 17.73 -39.10 22.36
CA SER A 988 17.94 -40.29 21.53
C SER A 988 19.35 -40.87 21.67
N ARG A 989 20.30 -40.11 22.23
CA ARG A 989 21.65 -40.60 22.50
C ARG A 989 21.62 -41.73 23.53
N GLU A 990 22.36 -42.81 23.27
CA GLU A 990 22.32 -44.04 24.07
C GLU A 990 22.74 -43.83 25.54
N ASP A 991 23.69 -42.92 25.77
CA ASP A 991 24.19 -42.52 27.08
C ASP A 991 23.11 -41.82 27.94
N VAL A 992 22.38 -40.87 27.34
CA VAL A 992 21.27 -40.14 27.97
C VAL A 992 20.08 -41.06 28.21
N LYS A 993 19.76 -41.94 27.26
CA LYS A 993 18.69 -42.93 27.38
C LYS A 993 18.91 -43.87 28.58
N HIS A 994 20.12 -44.40 28.75
CA HIS A 994 20.46 -45.22 29.92
C HIS A 994 20.44 -44.44 31.24
N ALA A 995 20.80 -43.16 31.26
CA ALA A 995 20.66 -42.33 32.46
C ALA A 995 19.18 -42.14 32.84
N ARG A 996 18.32 -41.92 31.85
CA ARG A 996 16.87 -41.76 32.00
C ARG A 996 16.18 -43.03 32.49
N GLU A 997 16.55 -44.19 31.93
CA GLU A 997 16.04 -45.50 32.39
C GLU A 997 16.42 -45.77 33.86
N ARG A 998 17.66 -45.47 34.26
CA ARG A 998 18.10 -45.59 35.65
C ARG A 998 17.33 -44.66 36.60
N LEU A 999 17.01 -43.44 36.16
CA LEU A 999 16.19 -42.53 36.93
C LEU A 999 14.76 -43.07 37.08
N GLN A 1000 14.15 -43.54 35.99
CA GLN A 1000 12.82 -44.13 36.01
C GLN A 1000 12.74 -45.33 36.97
N GLU A 1001 13.72 -46.23 36.94
CA GLU A 1001 13.79 -47.37 37.87
C GLU A 1001 13.90 -46.92 39.33
N ARG A 1002 14.66 -45.86 39.63
CA ARG A 1002 14.74 -45.27 40.97
C ARG A 1002 13.41 -44.68 41.43
N ILE A 1003 12.69 -44.00 40.54
CA ILE A 1003 11.36 -43.44 40.82
C ILE A 1003 10.36 -44.57 41.07
N ASP A 1004 10.32 -45.59 40.21
CA ASP A 1004 9.42 -46.73 40.34
C ASP A 1004 9.66 -47.54 41.63
N THR A 1005 10.93 -47.69 42.02
CA THR A 1005 11.31 -48.37 43.27
C THR A 1005 10.82 -47.59 44.49
N TRP A 1006 11.00 -46.27 44.48
CA TRP A 1006 10.47 -45.39 45.52
C TRP A 1006 8.94 -45.43 45.57
N LEU A 1007 8.27 -45.33 44.43
CA LEU A 1007 6.82 -45.32 44.32
C LEU A 1007 6.18 -46.62 44.84
N LYS A 1008 6.81 -47.78 44.58
CA LYS A 1008 6.42 -49.08 45.15
C LYS A 1008 6.55 -49.06 46.68
N GLY A 1009 7.63 -48.49 47.22
CA GLY A 1009 7.83 -48.33 48.66
C GLY A 1009 6.82 -47.38 49.32
N ALA A 1010 6.52 -46.26 48.68
CA ALA A 1010 5.52 -45.28 49.14
C ALA A 1010 4.10 -45.87 49.18
N ARG A 1011 3.73 -46.64 48.14
CA ARG A 1011 2.43 -47.35 48.09
C ARG A 1011 2.31 -48.47 49.15
N LEU A 1012 3.42 -49.12 49.52
CA LEU A 1012 3.44 -50.18 50.54
C LEU A 1012 3.42 -49.64 51.97
N SER A 1013 3.95 -48.44 52.22
CA SER A 1013 3.98 -47.82 53.55
C SER A 1013 2.67 -47.13 53.95
N ARG A 1014 1.78 -46.86 52.99
CA ARG A 1014 0.49 -46.16 53.21
C ARG A 1014 -0.76 -47.04 53.00
N ARG A 1015 -0.61 -48.30 52.59
CA ARG A 1015 -1.65 -49.33 52.71
C ARG A 1015 -1.62 -49.92 54.11
#